data_AF-A0A2E7UYZ0-F1
#
_entry.id   AF-A0A2E7UYZ0-F1
#
_cell.length_a   1.000
_cell.length_b   1.000
_cell.length_c   1.000
_cell.angle_alpha   90.00
_cell.angle_beta   90.00
_cell.angle_gamma   90.00
#
_symmetry.space_group_name_H-M   'P 1'
#
loop_
_entity.id
_entity.type
_entity.pdbx_description
1 polymer ?
#
loop_
_entity_poly.entity_id
_entity_poly.type
_entity_poly.pdbx_seq_one_letter_code
_entity_poly.pdbx_strand_id
1 'polypeptide(L)'
;MAARRCRIVDGRMKRGIPYESVFLLTTLSVMLAVCSSKNSASRDSGAASTTDRDSGGSGPDSGEGNDSGEDSGGGEEPPCDRSVDRDCDGVEDDLDCLPDDETAYPGATEIPYDGVDNDCLGDGDLVDVDGDGYVGVEVGGDDCDDSEPEAFPGAEEVCNGRDDNCDGWPAEPDEELNDCDRDGYGPGSSGDCDDADPEVNPAAEEVWYDGQDRNCNGDNDFDADGDGDESASFSTAGGDCDDADPDVNSDTTELLNGVDDDCDSLVDTIRALDADAVYNGTTSSGDGWTGMDIASLGDIDGDGWADYAMGGPFGDSDGANCTYADASTGVNCNGWVQLMSGAEGSSDPPGTVAHGVIEGNNSWLGWTLDAIGDVNSDGRAELLVGAPGAGAVFLFDGGDLSTGGSISQSDAIASYSGGTYYGFEVSHLRDVDGDGLPEVIASEGFSDETIASIPTNLAVWASSTTAGGSYTESDASFRLIGSSAGGEVAGAADFNGDGRGDLAVGDAVDAAGILRMVSGDDLTSNSVATVADYSGPAGVSGDQFGTHLTLLGDVDGDGLDDLAASGPTALGQAAFAEGGIVRILSGADLFSSTSAADDAIFVIHGTLDYGRLGLTGSMQGDLDGDGGTDLVVPYLGGSTIGVVVGSSHIFYAADLASGGTVVAEDTSAALTTRSASDRFGYGGEIVDIDGDGADDIVVGAFAGSSDRGMVVKFLSGW
;
A
#
# COMPACT_ATOMS: atom_id res chain seq x y z
N MET A 1 36.35 2.78 -48.98
CA MET A 1 36.40 1.31 -49.19
C MET A 1 36.31 0.68 -47.82
N ALA A 2 35.09 0.36 -47.40
CA ALA A 2 34.51 -0.99 -47.36
C ALA A 2 35.08 -1.80 -46.17
N ALA A 3 34.43 -1.78 -45.00
CA ALA A 3 33.23 -2.53 -44.58
C ALA A 3 33.57 -3.92 -43.98
N ARG A 4 33.19 -4.14 -42.71
CA ARG A 4 32.27 -5.23 -42.27
C ARG A 4 32.03 -5.19 -40.74
N ARG A 5 30.80 -5.57 -40.39
CA ARG A 5 30.07 -5.51 -39.11
C ARG A 5 30.45 -6.62 -38.12
N CYS A 6 30.18 -6.39 -36.83
CA CYS A 6 29.59 -7.29 -35.80
C CYS A 6 29.08 -6.38 -34.66
N ARG A 7 27.76 -6.18 -34.45
CA ARG A 7 26.80 -6.91 -33.59
C ARG A 7 27.26 -7.00 -32.11
N ILE A 8 26.64 -6.21 -31.23
CA ILE A 8 26.67 -6.36 -29.77
C ILE A 8 25.30 -6.91 -29.37
N VAL A 9 25.35 -7.94 -28.53
CA VAL A 9 24.27 -8.63 -27.84
C VAL A 9 24.22 -8.06 -26.43
N ASP A 10 23.02 -7.97 -25.87
CA ASP A 10 22.74 -7.53 -24.50
C ASP A 10 23.64 -8.18 -23.44
N GLY A 11 23.97 -7.36 -22.44
CA GLY A 11 24.67 -7.77 -21.23
C GLY A 11 24.62 -6.65 -20.21
N ARG A 12 23.73 -6.83 -19.21
CA ARG A 12 23.59 -5.99 -18.01
C ARG A 12 24.95 -5.59 -17.44
N MET A 13 25.17 -4.29 -17.24
CA MET A 13 26.38 -3.74 -16.61
C MET A 13 26.16 -3.63 -15.10
N LYS A 14 26.72 -4.56 -14.33
CA LYS A 14 27.08 -4.34 -12.91
C LYS A 14 28.19 -3.27 -12.87
N ARG A 15 28.02 -2.19 -12.09
CA ARG A 15 29.09 -1.21 -11.79
C ARG A 15 29.40 -1.21 -10.30
N GLY A 16 30.41 -1.98 -9.90
CA GLY A 16 31.20 -1.72 -8.70
C GLY A 16 32.45 -0.91 -9.07
N ILE A 17 32.70 0.21 -8.38
CA ILE A 17 33.99 0.93 -8.39
C ILE A 17 34.36 1.24 -6.93
N PRO A 18 35.57 0.92 -6.46
CA PRO A 18 36.00 1.18 -5.10
C PRO A 18 36.52 2.62 -4.94
N TYR A 19 36.21 3.25 -3.81
CA TYR A 19 36.74 4.56 -3.42
C TYR A 19 38.07 4.39 -2.64
N GLU A 20 39.17 4.89 -3.21
CA GLU A 20 40.37 5.29 -2.46
C GLU A 20 40.62 6.80 -2.59
N SER A 21 41.05 7.34 -1.45
CA SER A 21 41.31 8.73 -1.03
C SER A 21 41.94 9.71 -2.03
N VAL A 22 41.38 10.94 -2.13
CA VAL A 22 42.17 12.20 -2.29
C VAL A 22 41.44 13.39 -1.65
N PHE A 23 42.05 13.96 -0.61
CA PHE A 23 41.80 15.31 -0.09
C PHE A 23 42.20 16.38 -1.12
N LEU A 24 41.31 17.30 -1.50
CA LEU A 24 41.71 18.68 -1.83
C LEU A 24 40.54 19.68 -1.73
N LEU A 25 40.76 20.73 -0.92
CA LEU A 25 39.93 21.93 -0.84
C LEU A 25 39.75 22.58 -2.23
N THR A 26 38.51 22.92 -2.60
CA THR A 26 38.18 24.21 -3.20
C THR A 26 36.72 24.59 -2.96
N THR A 27 36.53 25.74 -2.35
CA THR A 27 35.27 26.47 -2.18
C THR A 27 34.68 26.87 -3.53
N LEU A 28 33.40 26.56 -3.79
CA LEU A 28 32.61 27.27 -4.80
C LEU A 28 31.16 27.43 -4.33
N SER A 29 30.77 28.68 -4.06
CA SER A 29 29.41 29.09 -3.74
C SER A 29 28.51 28.96 -4.96
N VAL A 30 27.37 28.28 -4.83
CA VAL A 30 26.30 28.28 -5.84
C VAL A 30 25.23 29.29 -5.42
N MET A 31 24.96 30.24 -6.32
CA MET A 31 23.86 31.19 -6.25
C MET A 31 22.52 30.48 -6.47
N LEU A 32 21.58 30.68 -5.53
CA LEU A 32 20.16 30.42 -5.72
C LEU A 32 19.58 31.40 -6.75
N ALA A 33 19.01 30.88 -7.85
CA ALA A 33 18.17 31.64 -8.76
C ALA A 33 16.71 31.51 -8.33
N VAL A 34 16.17 32.57 -7.70
CA VAL A 34 14.74 32.72 -7.42
C VAL A 34 14.07 33.30 -8.65
N CYS A 35 13.16 32.54 -9.26
CA CYS A 35 12.22 33.07 -10.26
C CYS A 35 10.91 33.44 -9.54
N SER A 36 10.59 34.73 -9.48
CA SER A 36 9.32 35.24 -8.97
C SER A 36 8.56 35.91 -10.11
N SER A 37 7.41 35.36 -10.47
CA SER A 37 6.42 36.01 -11.33
C SER A 37 5.38 36.75 -10.48
N LYS A 38 5.19 38.03 -10.78
CA LYS A 38 4.13 38.89 -10.23
C LYS A 38 2.86 38.80 -11.08
N ASN A 39 1.71 38.66 -10.43
CA ASN A 39 0.44 39.32 -10.77
C ASN A 39 -0.51 39.08 -9.57
N SER A 40 -0.91 40.08 -8.78
CA SER A 40 -1.82 41.22 -8.98
C SER A 40 -3.28 40.92 -8.55
N ALA A 41 -3.69 41.68 -7.54
CA ALA A 41 -5.05 42.17 -7.22
C ALA A 41 -6.15 41.23 -6.64
N SER A 42 -6.30 41.34 -5.32
CA SER A 42 -7.46 41.88 -4.57
C SER A 42 -8.82 41.14 -4.50
N ARG A 43 -9.41 41.24 -3.30
CA ARG A 43 -10.83 41.05 -2.87
C ARG A 43 -11.22 39.61 -2.57
N ASP A 44 -12.06 39.28 -1.59
CA ASP A 44 -12.66 39.98 -0.45
C ASP A 44 -13.10 38.86 0.51
N SER A 45 -13.12 39.14 1.81
CA SER A 45 -13.56 38.22 2.87
C SER A 45 -15.08 38.27 3.05
N GLY A 46 -15.75 37.14 3.22
CA GLY A 46 -17.17 37.17 3.64
C GLY A 46 -17.91 35.84 3.69
N ALA A 47 -17.72 35.12 4.80
CA ALA A 47 -18.61 34.19 5.51
C ALA A 47 -19.90 33.62 4.86
N ALA A 48 -20.05 32.30 5.00
CA ALA A 48 -21.28 31.53 4.87
C ALA A 48 -22.27 31.77 6.02
N SER A 49 -23.58 31.63 5.75
CA SER A 49 -24.66 31.42 6.73
C SER A 49 -25.95 30.92 6.06
N THR A 50 -26.13 29.60 6.09
CA THR A 50 -27.34 28.76 6.35
C THR A 50 -28.78 29.25 6.07
N THR A 51 -29.56 28.32 5.46
CA THR A 51 -31.02 27.98 5.61
C THR A 51 -32.03 29.07 5.20
N ASP A 52 -33.14 28.80 4.49
CA ASP A 52 -34.13 27.73 4.70
C ASP A 52 -35.09 27.63 3.48
N ARG A 53 -35.82 26.50 3.40
CA ARG A 53 -36.85 26.17 2.40
C ARG A 53 -38.11 27.05 2.57
N ASP A 54 -38.83 27.36 1.48
CA ASP A 54 -40.10 26.69 1.10
C ASP A 54 -40.92 27.46 0.04
N SER A 55 -41.46 26.68 -0.93
CA SER A 55 -42.76 26.80 -1.61
C SER A 55 -43.16 28.04 -2.46
N GLY A 56 -43.24 27.80 -3.78
CA GLY A 56 -44.53 27.85 -4.51
C GLY A 56 -44.73 28.94 -5.58
N GLY A 57 -45.04 28.52 -6.82
CA GLY A 57 -45.87 29.32 -7.74
C GLY A 57 -45.51 29.33 -9.23
N SER A 58 -45.92 28.29 -9.94
CA SER A 58 -46.60 28.26 -11.24
C SER A 58 -46.27 29.29 -12.36
N GLY A 59 -45.93 28.76 -13.55
CA GLY A 59 -46.36 29.31 -14.85
C GLY A 59 -45.25 29.42 -15.92
N PRO A 60 -45.30 28.64 -17.02
CA PRO A 60 -44.38 28.76 -18.15
C PRO A 60 -44.96 29.69 -19.23
N ASP A 61 -44.10 30.48 -19.90
CA ASP A 61 -44.37 30.96 -21.25
C ASP A 61 -43.07 31.26 -21.99
N SER A 62 -43.11 30.89 -23.27
CA SER A 62 -42.20 31.00 -24.41
C SER A 62 -41.44 32.33 -24.54
N GLY A 63 -40.20 32.37 -25.05
CA GLY A 63 -39.81 32.23 -26.47
C GLY A 63 -39.08 33.54 -26.85
N GLU A 64 -37.76 33.50 -26.97
CA GLU A 64 -36.99 33.68 -28.22
C GLU A 64 -36.84 35.11 -28.75
N GLY A 65 -35.70 35.35 -29.41
CA GLY A 65 -35.67 36.21 -30.59
C GLY A 65 -35.07 37.59 -30.41
N ASN A 66 -33.89 37.74 -31.01
CA ASN A 66 -33.12 38.96 -31.15
C ASN A 66 -33.57 39.79 -32.37
N ASP A 67 -33.26 41.09 -32.31
CA ASP A 67 -32.75 41.93 -33.40
C ASP A 67 -33.68 42.69 -34.38
N SER A 68 -33.25 43.95 -34.61
CA SER A 68 -33.40 44.94 -35.70
C SER A 68 -34.73 45.06 -36.49
N GLY A 69 -35.22 46.21 -36.94
CA GLY A 69 -34.73 47.58 -37.07
C GLY A 69 -35.65 48.31 -38.07
N GLU A 70 -36.03 49.55 -37.73
CA GLU A 70 -36.33 50.71 -38.61
C GLU A 70 -37.37 50.69 -39.77
N ASP A 71 -38.37 51.56 -39.58
CA ASP A 71 -38.80 52.67 -40.47
C ASP A 71 -39.97 52.54 -41.48
N SER A 72 -41.02 53.33 -41.15
CA SER A 72 -41.92 54.13 -42.02
C SER A 72 -42.93 53.50 -42.99
N GLY A 73 -44.19 53.96 -42.84
CA GLY A 73 -44.94 54.50 -43.98
C GLY A 73 -46.16 53.74 -44.51
N GLY A 74 -47.18 53.46 -43.68
CA GLY A 74 -48.49 53.00 -44.18
C GLY A 74 -49.30 54.13 -44.84
N GLY A 75 -49.18 54.27 -46.16
CA GLY A 75 -50.19 54.92 -47.00
C GLY A 75 -51.17 53.86 -47.51
N GLU A 76 -52.46 54.03 -47.26
CA GLU A 76 -53.49 53.19 -47.89
C GLU A 76 -53.51 53.47 -49.41
N GLU A 77 -53.21 52.45 -50.22
CA GLU A 77 -53.46 52.48 -51.67
C GLU A 77 -54.98 52.56 -51.95
N PRO A 78 -55.40 53.26 -53.02
CA PRO A 78 -56.80 53.25 -53.44
C PRO A 78 -57.20 51.83 -53.88
N PRO A 79 -58.46 51.40 -53.70
CA PRO A 79 -58.91 50.12 -54.24
C PRO A 79 -58.74 50.12 -55.77
N CYS A 80 -58.05 49.10 -56.27
CA CYS A 80 -57.92 48.74 -57.69
C CYS A 80 -59.23 48.88 -58.47
N ASP A 81 -59.14 49.31 -59.72
CA ASP A 81 -60.29 49.41 -60.61
C ASP A 81 -60.60 48.04 -61.22
N ARG A 82 -61.42 47.25 -60.52
CA ARG A 82 -61.93 45.94 -60.96
C ARG A 82 -62.67 45.91 -62.30
N SER A 83 -62.82 47.05 -62.97
CA SER A 83 -63.34 47.11 -64.34
C SER A 83 -62.27 47.01 -65.42
N VAL A 84 -60.98 47.12 -65.06
CA VAL A 84 -59.83 47.02 -65.97
C VAL A 84 -58.69 46.14 -65.43
N ASP A 85 -58.66 45.87 -64.12
CA ASP A 85 -57.71 45.01 -63.41
C ASP A 85 -58.51 44.26 -62.33
N ARG A 86 -58.93 43.05 -62.65
CA ARG A 86 -60.03 42.36 -61.95
C ARG A 86 -59.62 41.71 -60.64
N ASP A 87 -58.43 41.13 -60.59
CA ASP A 87 -57.82 40.47 -59.43
C ASP A 87 -56.94 41.42 -58.62
N CYS A 88 -56.59 42.58 -59.17
CA CYS A 88 -55.93 43.69 -58.50
C CYS A 88 -54.43 43.50 -58.26
N ASP A 89 -53.74 42.80 -59.14
CA ASP A 89 -52.29 42.62 -59.09
C ASP A 89 -51.50 43.82 -59.67
N GLY A 90 -52.19 44.78 -60.30
CA GLY A 90 -51.60 45.97 -60.89
C GLY A 90 -51.31 45.89 -62.39
N VAL A 91 -51.73 44.82 -63.07
CA VAL A 91 -51.69 44.65 -64.52
C VAL A 91 -53.11 44.74 -65.11
N GLU A 92 -53.28 45.40 -66.25
CA GLU A 92 -54.61 45.47 -66.90
C GLU A 92 -54.98 44.11 -67.53
N ASP A 93 -56.26 43.72 -67.48
CA ASP A 93 -56.82 42.44 -67.97
C ASP A 93 -56.39 42.06 -69.42
N ASP A 94 -55.92 43.01 -70.24
CA ASP A 94 -55.49 42.79 -71.63
C ASP A 94 -53.97 42.53 -71.79
N LEU A 95 -53.19 42.73 -70.74
CA LEU A 95 -51.76 42.45 -70.64
C LEU A 95 -51.47 41.27 -69.69
N ASP A 96 -52.45 40.89 -68.89
CA ASP A 96 -52.42 39.77 -67.98
C ASP A 96 -52.81 38.44 -68.68
N CYS A 97 -52.05 37.37 -68.43
CA CYS A 97 -52.34 36.04 -68.97
C CYS A 97 -53.48 35.32 -68.24
N LEU A 98 -53.73 35.63 -66.95
CA LEU A 98 -54.84 35.10 -66.16
C LEU A 98 -55.57 36.24 -65.39
N PRO A 99 -56.49 36.98 -66.06
CA PRO A 99 -57.22 38.14 -65.51
C PRO A 99 -58.21 37.89 -64.36
N ASP A 100 -58.08 36.79 -63.65
CA ASP A 100 -58.86 36.46 -62.46
C ASP A 100 -57.96 35.91 -61.33
N ASP A 101 -56.63 35.93 -61.49
CA ASP A 101 -55.62 35.33 -60.61
C ASP A 101 -54.50 36.33 -60.28
N GLU A 102 -54.53 36.86 -59.05
CA GLU A 102 -53.57 37.88 -58.59
C GLU A 102 -52.10 37.40 -58.52
N THR A 103 -51.86 36.11 -58.77
CA THR A 103 -50.52 35.50 -58.73
C THR A 103 -49.91 35.28 -60.12
N ALA A 104 -50.63 35.60 -61.20
CA ALA A 104 -50.19 35.30 -62.56
C ALA A 104 -50.21 36.55 -63.46
N TYR A 105 -49.07 37.21 -63.60
CA TYR A 105 -48.90 38.43 -64.39
C TYR A 105 -47.49 38.54 -64.99
N PRO A 106 -47.29 39.31 -66.07
CA PRO A 106 -45.97 39.49 -66.67
C PRO A 106 -44.88 39.91 -65.68
N GLY A 107 -43.94 38.98 -65.41
CA GLY A 107 -42.84 39.18 -64.47
C GLY A 107 -43.16 38.87 -63.00
N ALA A 108 -44.23 38.13 -62.71
CA ALA A 108 -44.39 37.44 -61.43
C ALA A 108 -43.23 36.45 -61.19
N THR A 109 -43.09 35.96 -59.96
CA THR A 109 -42.19 34.83 -59.69
C THR A 109 -42.98 33.55 -59.89
N GLU A 110 -42.44 32.62 -60.68
CA GLU A 110 -43.03 31.28 -60.83
C GLU A 110 -43.19 30.60 -59.47
N ILE A 111 -44.36 30.01 -59.27
CA ILE A 111 -44.68 29.16 -58.13
C ILE A 111 -44.61 27.72 -58.64
N PRO A 112 -43.59 26.94 -58.25
CA PRO A 112 -43.43 25.60 -58.79
C PRO A 112 -44.66 24.72 -58.58
N TYR A 113 -45.01 23.98 -59.63
CA TYR A 113 -45.99 22.89 -59.64
C TYR A 113 -47.45 23.31 -59.38
N ASP A 114 -47.79 24.60 -59.47
CA ASP A 114 -49.17 25.06 -59.30
C ASP A 114 -50.03 24.95 -60.58
N GLY A 115 -49.39 24.57 -61.70
CA GLY A 115 -49.98 24.40 -63.02
C GLY A 115 -50.26 25.70 -63.76
N VAL A 116 -49.75 26.82 -63.26
CA VAL A 116 -49.91 28.18 -63.79
C VAL A 116 -48.57 28.68 -64.34
N ASP A 117 -48.64 29.38 -65.46
CA ASP A 117 -47.51 30.18 -65.99
C ASP A 117 -47.63 31.54 -65.29
N ASN A 118 -47.06 31.67 -64.08
CA ASN A 118 -47.28 32.84 -63.25
C ASN A 118 -46.67 34.09 -63.88
N ASP A 119 -45.54 33.98 -64.57
CA ASP A 119 -44.83 35.13 -65.12
C ASP A 119 -45.22 35.49 -66.56
N CYS A 120 -46.16 34.72 -67.14
CA CYS A 120 -46.74 34.88 -68.46
C CYS A 120 -45.72 34.84 -69.62
N LEU A 121 -44.56 34.20 -69.47
CA LEU A 121 -43.54 34.12 -70.53
C LEU A 121 -43.85 33.04 -71.58
N GLY A 122 -44.83 32.16 -71.34
CA GLY A 122 -45.30 31.17 -72.31
C GLY A 122 -44.45 29.89 -72.36
N ASP A 123 -43.58 29.69 -71.38
CA ASP A 123 -42.85 28.46 -71.08
C ASP A 123 -43.63 27.52 -70.13
N GLY A 124 -44.67 28.01 -69.47
CA GLY A 124 -45.51 27.22 -68.57
C GLY A 124 -45.00 27.25 -67.12
N ASP A 125 -45.68 26.50 -66.26
CA ASP A 125 -45.31 26.31 -64.85
C ASP A 125 -43.86 25.82 -64.69
N LEU A 126 -43.16 26.31 -63.65
CA LEU A 126 -41.82 25.89 -63.29
C LEU A 126 -41.83 24.48 -62.71
N VAL A 127 -41.39 23.53 -63.53
CA VAL A 127 -41.40 22.09 -63.23
C VAL A 127 -40.01 21.47 -62.99
N ASP A 128 -38.97 22.28 -63.10
CA ASP A 128 -37.54 21.97 -62.93
C ASP A 128 -36.95 23.10 -62.07
N VAL A 129 -37.04 22.95 -60.75
CA VAL A 129 -36.80 24.05 -59.80
C VAL A 129 -35.31 24.34 -59.61
N ASP A 130 -34.47 23.32 -59.62
CA ASP A 130 -33.02 23.46 -59.44
C ASP A 130 -32.25 23.68 -60.76
N GLY A 131 -32.90 23.47 -61.91
CA GLY A 131 -32.40 23.77 -63.24
C GLY A 131 -31.42 22.75 -63.80
N ASP A 132 -31.45 21.52 -63.30
CA ASP A 132 -30.58 20.43 -63.74
C ASP A 132 -31.04 19.76 -65.06
N GLY A 133 -32.28 20.07 -65.47
CA GLY A 133 -32.91 19.58 -66.70
C GLY A 133 -33.82 18.37 -66.51
N TYR A 134 -34.03 17.91 -65.28
CA TYR A 134 -35.03 16.92 -64.90
C TYR A 134 -36.27 17.63 -64.31
N VAL A 135 -37.33 16.86 -64.12
CA VAL A 135 -38.64 17.41 -63.72
C VAL A 135 -39.07 16.71 -62.46
N GLY A 136 -39.55 17.48 -61.49
CA GLY A 136 -39.93 17.00 -60.18
C GLY A 136 -40.98 15.89 -60.22
N VAL A 137 -40.81 14.90 -59.34
CA VAL A 137 -41.80 13.83 -59.11
C VAL A 137 -43.20 14.36 -58.78
N GLU A 138 -43.30 15.56 -58.20
CA GLU A 138 -44.57 16.20 -57.82
C GLU A 138 -45.52 16.42 -59.01
N VAL A 139 -44.97 16.66 -60.20
CA VAL A 139 -45.71 16.82 -61.47
C VAL A 139 -45.58 15.63 -62.41
N GLY A 140 -45.01 14.52 -61.91
CA GLY A 140 -44.87 13.26 -62.63
C GLY A 140 -43.66 13.19 -63.56
N GLY A 141 -42.61 13.97 -63.27
CA GLY A 141 -41.28 13.71 -63.80
C GLY A 141 -40.53 12.64 -63.00
N ASP A 142 -39.23 12.50 -63.26
CA ASP A 142 -38.38 11.43 -62.74
C ASP A 142 -37.33 11.96 -61.73
N ASP A 143 -37.35 13.24 -61.38
CA ASP A 143 -36.48 13.84 -60.36
C ASP A 143 -37.03 13.62 -58.95
N CYS A 144 -36.28 12.88 -58.14
CA CYS A 144 -36.64 12.48 -56.80
C CYS A 144 -36.48 13.61 -55.76
N ASP A 145 -35.69 14.65 -56.04
CA ASP A 145 -35.54 15.84 -55.20
C ASP A 145 -35.08 17.04 -56.05
N ASP A 146 -36.08 17.62 -56.73
CA ASP A 146 -36.03 18.76 -57.67
C ASP A 146 -35.55 20.09 -57.03
N SER A 147 -35.06 20.04 -55.79
CA SER A 147 -34.50 21.18 -55.08
C SER A 147 -32.97 21.17 -54.98
N GLU A 148 -32.31 20.06 -55.35
CA GLU A 148 -30.84 19.99 -55.42
C GLU A 148 -30.38 19.41 -56.77
N PRO A 149 -29.56 20.18 -57.55
CA PRO A 149 -29.14 19.80 -58.90
C PRO A 149 -28.29 18.52 -59.02
N GLU A 150 -27.96 17.90 -57.89
CA GLU A 150 -27.19 16.68 -57.79
C GLU A 150 -28.07 15.42 -57.61
N ALA A 151 -29.39 15.54 -57.33
CA ALA A 151 -30.28 14.37 -57.46
C ALA A 151 -30.98 14.38 -58.79
N PHE A 152 -30.65 13.42 -59.64
CA PHE A 152 -31.40 13.20 -60.86
C PHE A 152 -31.20 11.81 -61.42
N PRO A 153 -32.13 11.34 -62.28
CA PRO A 153 -31.98 10.11 -63.03
C PRO A 153 -30.59 9.91 -63.65
N GLY A 154 -29.80 9.02 -63.04
CA GLY A 154 -28.45 8.67 -63.49
C GLY A 154 -27.32 9.59 -63.04
N ALA A 155 -27.50 10.36 -61.96
CA ALA A 155 -26.40 11.00 -61.23
C ALA A 155 -25.42 9.94 -60.66
N GLU A 156 -24.23 10.39 -60.27
CA GLU A 156 -23.27 9.54 -59.55
C GLU A 156 -23.62 9.59 -58.07
N GLU A 157 -23.92 8.44 -57.47
CA GLU A 157 -24.14 8.33 -56.03
C GLU A 157 -22.90 8.72 -55.24
N VAL A 158 -23.09 9.53 -54.21
CA VAL A 158 -22.05 9.86 -53.22
C VAL A 158 -22.55 9.50 -51.84
N CYS A 159 -21.64 9.11 -50.94
CA CYS A 159 -22.03 8.63 -49.61
C CYS A 159 -22.51 9.78 -48.69
N ASN A 160 -23.76 10.19 -48.86
CA ASN A 160 -24.41 11.31 -48.16
C ASN A 160 -25.80 10.94 -47.57
N GLY A 161 -26.26 9.70 -47.77
CA GLY A 161 -27.56 9.21 -47.29
C GLY A 161 -28.77 9.67 -48.12
N ARG A 162 -28.57 10.14 -49.35
CA ARG A 162 -29.59 10.54 -50.34
C ARG A 162 -29.64 9.54 -51.50
N ASP A 163 -30.76 9.49 -52.21
CA ASP A 163 -30.89 8.79 -53.50
C ASP A 163 -30.53 9.82 -54.57
N ASP A 164 -29.25 9.95 -54.91
CA ASP A 164 -28.82 10.98 -55.86
C ASP A 164 -29.16 10.58 -57.31
N ASN A 165 -29.34 9.30 -57.62
CA ASN A 165 -29.60 8.85 -58.99
C ASN A 165 -31.09 8.63 -59.31
N CYS A 166 -31.99 8.78 -58.34
CA CYS A 166 -33.44 8.68 -58.44
C CYS A 166 -33.99 7.36 -59.00
N ASP A 167 -33.30 6.23 -58.81
CA ASP A 167 -33.77 4.91 -59.26
C ASP A 167 -34.75 4.22 -58.28
N GLY A 168 -35.13 4.95 -57.22
CA GLY A 168 -36.10 4.53 -56.22
C GLY A 168 -35.50 3.71 -55.09
N TRP A 169 -34.17 3.70 -54.99
CA TRP A 169 -33.38 3.05 -53.95
C TRP A 169 -32.10 3.87 -53.70
N PRO A 170 -31.74 4.17 -52.44
CA PRO A 170 -30.33 4.19 -52.10
C PRO A 170 -29.89 2.70 -52.04
N ALA A 171 -29.30 2.13 -53.10
CA ALA A 171 -28.59 0.83 -53.03
C ALA A 171 -27.92 0.36 -54.33
N GLU A 172 -26.63 0.67 -54.52
CA GLU A 172 -25.69 -0.43 -54.80
C GLU A 172 -25.47 -1.24 -53.49
N PRO A 173 -25.00 -2.50 -53.52
CA PRO A 173 -24.96 -3.36 -52.33
C PRO A 173 -24.17 -2.82 -51.12
N ASP A 174 -23.31 -1.81 -51.32
CA ASP A 174 -22.56 -1.05 -50.31
C ASP A 174 -23.43 -0.02 -49.53
N GLU A 175 -24.58 0.39 -50.07
CA GLU A 175 -25.45 1.41 -49.44
C GLU A 175 -26.56 0.84 -48.55
N GLU A 176 -26.89 -0.47 -48.64
CA GLU A 176 -27.84 -1.11 -47.71
C GLU A 176 -27.32 -1.12 -46.25
N LEU A 177 -26.02 -0.84 -46.06
CA LEU A 177 -25.33 -0.80 -44.76
C LEU A 177 -24.86 0.61 -44.35
N ASN A 178 -24.89 1.60 -45.26
CA ASN A 178 -24.22 2.89 -45.09
C ASN A 178 -22.73 2.67 -44.74
N ASP A 179 -22.00 2.03 -45.65
CA ASP A 179 -20.59 1.58 -45.53
C ASP A 179 -19.73 2.38 -46.53
N CYS A 180 -19.29 3.59 -46.14
CA CYS A 180 -18.69 4.53 -47.11
C CYS A 180 -17.26 4.17 -47.52
N ASP A 181 -16.54 3.36 -46.75
CA ASP A 181 -15.19 2.91 -47.04
C ASP A 181 -15.10 1.47 -47.60
N ARG A 182 -16.22 0.75 -47.59
CA ARG A 182 -16.43 -0.58 -48.20
C ARG A 182 -15.73 -1.71 -47.47
N ASP A 183 -15.64 -1.64 -46.16
CA ASP A 183 -15.08 -2.69 -45.33
C ASP A 183 -16.11 -3.76 -44.89
N GLY A 184 -17.40 -3.49 -45.15
CA GLY A 184 -18.53 -4.35 -44.83
C GLY A 184 -19.29 -3.95 -43.56
N TYR A 185 -18.94 -2.83 -42.93
CA TYR A 185 -19.56 -2.27 -41.73
C TYR A 185 -20.10 -0.86 -42.01
N GLY A 186 -21.13 -0.44 -41.25
CA GLY A 186 -21.68 0.91 -41.34
C GLY A 186 -22.32 1.32 -40.00
N PRO A 187 -22.80 2.56 -39.79
CA PRO A 187 -23.01 3.21 -38.49
C PRO A 187 -24.25 2.74 -37.69
N GLY A 188 -24.73 1.51 -37.92
CA GLY A 188 -25.85 0.91 -37.20
C GLY A 188 -25.58 0.71 -35.69
N SER A 189 -26.53 0.11 -34.96
CA SER A 189 -26.50 0.00 -33.48
C SER A 189 -25.39 -0.89 -32.88
N SER A 190 -24.49 -1.42 -33.70
CA SER A 190 -23.25 -2.12 -33.36
C SER A 190 -22.22 -1.88 -34.47
N GLY A 191 -22.28 -0.68 -35.03
CA GLY A 191 -21.75 -0.31 -36.34
C GLY A 191 -20.42 0.40 -36.28
N ASP A 192 -19.92 0.70 -37.46
CA ASP A 192 -18.69 1.43 -37.68
C ASP A 192 -18.69 2.80 -36.98
N CYS A 193 -17.62 3.06 -36.24
CA CYS A 193 -17.39 4.29 -35.49
C CYS A 193 -16.62 5.34 -36.31
N ASP A 194 -15.96 4.97 -37.41
CA ASP A 194 -15.44 5.88 -38.42
C ASP A 194 -15.63 5.30 -39.84
N ASP A 195 -16.86 5.44 -40.35
CA ASP A 195 -17.36 4.99 -41.66
C ASP A 195 -16.59 5.56 -42.89
N ALA A 196 -15.49 6.29 -42.67
CA ALA A 196 -14.61 6.81 -43.71
C ALA A 196 -13.21 6.15 -43.71
N ASP A 197 -12.89 5.30 -42.73
CA ASP A 197 -11.62 4.60 -42.60
C ASP A 197 -11.81 3.07 -42.51
N PRO A 198 -11.47 2.32 -43.57
CA PRO A 198 -11.71 0.87 -43.62
C PRO A 198 -10.81 0.06 -42.67
N GLU A 199 -9.94 0.72 -41.90
CA GLU A 199 -9.18 0.12 -40.80
C GLU A 199 -9.87 0.24 -39.43
N VAL A 200 -10.98 0.99 -39.33
CA VAL A 200 -11.77 1.23 -38.11
C VAL A 200 -13.13 0.58 -38.29
N ASN A 201 -13.40 -0.54 -37.61
CA ASN A 201 -14.69 -1.23 -37.66
C ASN A 201 -14.80 -2.29 -36.58
N PRO A 202 -16.02 -2.80 -36.28
CA PRO A 202 -16.27 -3.87 -35.30
C PRO A 202 -15.49 -5.18 -35.44
N ALA A 203 -14.78 -5.42 -36.54
CA ALA A 203 -13.92 -6.60 -36.73
C ALA A 203 -12.43 -6.28 -36.85
N ALA A 204 -12.03 -5.02 -36.73
CA ALA A 204 -10.64 -4.63 -36.65
C ALA A 204 -9.98 -5.20 -35.39
N GLU A 205 -8.68 -5.47 -35.47
CA GLU A 205 -7.87 -5.68 -34.27
C GLU A 205 -7.50 -4.32 -33.70
N GLU A 206 -7.56 -4.19 -32.37
CA GLU A 206 -7.20 -2.94 -31.70
C GLU A 206 -5.70 -2.64 -31.86
N VAL A 207 -5.36 -1.36 -32.05
CA VAL A 207 -3.98 -0.88 -32.04
C VAL A 207 -3.89 0.23 -31.02
N TRP A 208 -3.58 -0.18 -29.80
CA TRP A 208 -3.46 0.70 -28.65
C TRP A 208 -2.54 1.90 -28.88
N TYR A 209 -2.94 3.03 -28.30
CA TYR A 209 -2.25 4.32 -28.23
C TYR A 209 -2.10 5.08 -29.55
N ASP A 210 -3.00 4.85 -30.52
CA ASP A 210 -3.04 5.61 -31.77
C ASP A 210 -4.11 6.72 -31.81
N GLY A 211 -4.90 6.81 -30.75
CA GLY A 211 -5.98 7.76 -30.51
C GLY A 211 -7.32 7.36 -31.10
N GLN A 212 -7.49 6.11 -31.56
CA GLN A 212 -8.70 5.61 -32.21
C GLN A 212 -9.15 4.30 -31.57
N ASP A 213 -10.44 4.20 -31.27
CA ASP A 213 -11.09 2.91 -30.97
C ASP A 213 -11.29 2.18 -32.30
N ARG A 214 -10.30 1.40 -32.73
CA ARG A 214 -10.34 0.78 -34.06
C ARG A 214 -11.42 -0.27 -34.16
N ASN A 215 -11.69 -0.99 -33.09
CA ASN A 215 -12.65 -2.08 -33.11
C ASN A 215 -14.08 -1.64 -32.71
N CYS A 216 -14.29 -0.35 -32.45
CA CYS A 216 -15.57 0.26 -32.12
C CYS A 216 -16.29 -0.40 -30.92
N ASN A 217 -15.56 -0.98 -29.97
CA ASN A 217 -16.16 -1.60 -28.78
C ASN A 217 -16.36 -0.64 -27.62
N GLY A 218 -15.84 0.59 -27.73
CA GLY A 218 -15.92 1.64 -26.72
C GLY A 218 -14.88 1.54 -25.61
N ASP A 219 -13.85 0.70 -25.77
CA ASP A 219 -12.71 0.64 -24.86
C ASP A 219 -11.87 1.93 -25.00
N ASN A 220 -11.17 2.29 -23.93
CA ASN A 220 -10.32 3.47 -23.92
C ASN A 220 -8.96 3.12 -24.54
N ASP A 221 -8.60 3.71 -25.68
CA ASP A 221 -7.34 3.44 -26.40
C ASP A 221 -6.05 3.66 -25.57
N PHE A 222 -6.16 4.30 -24.40
CA PHE A 222 -5.06 4.52 -23.47
C PHE A 222 -5.07 3.59 -22.24
N ASP A 223 -5.91 2.56 -22.22
CA ASP A 223 -6.14 1.57 -21.15
C ASP A 223 -6.25 0.18 -21.83
N ALA A 224 -5.10 -0.43 -22.11
CA ALA A 224 -5.05 -1.58 -23.02
C ALA A 224 -5.43 -2.94 -22.39
N ASP A 225 -5.45 -3.04 -21.06
CA ASP A 225 -5.90 -4.22 -20.33
C ASP A 225 -7.31 -4.06 -19.70
N GLY A 226 -7.84 -2.83 -19.68
CA GLY A 226 -9.24 -2.54 -19.38
C GLY A 226 -9.54 -2.51 -17.88
N ASP A 227 -8.56 -2.21 -17.04
CA ASP A 227 -8.74 -2.09 -15.59
C ASP A 227 -9.31 -0.73 -15.15
N GLY A 228 -9.31 0.25 -16.05
CA GLY A 228 -9.88 1.58 -15.88
C GLY A 228 -8.86 2.66 -15.52
N ASP A 229 -7.57 2.36 -15.46
CA ASP A 229 -6.48 3.34 -15.38
C ASP A 229 -5.85 3.56 -16.77
N GLU A 230 -5.38 4.78 -17.02
CA GLU A 230 -4.71 5.08 -18.29
C GLU A 230 -3.20 4.88 -18.13
N SER A 231 -2.55 4.27 -19.12
CA SER A 231 -1.10 4.17 -19.21
C SER A 231 -0.38 5.41 -18.71
N ALA A 232 0.63 5.22 -17.88
CA ALA A 232 1.45 6.28 -17.26
C ALA A 232 2.07 7.24 -18.28
N SER A 233 2.21 6.81 -19.54
CA SER A 233 2.70 7.67 -20.63
C SER A 233 1.69 8.73 -21.09
N PHE A 234 0.41 8.54 -20.78
CA PHE A 234 -0.72 9.34 -21.25
C PHE A 234 -1.50 10.00 -20.09
N SER A 235 -1.43 9.45 -18.87
CA SER A 235 -1.99 10.09 -17.67
C SER A 235 -1.14 11.28 -17.18
N THR A 236 -1.81 12.31 -16.64
CA THR A 236 -1.16 13.47 -16.00
C THR A 236 -1.05 13.36 -14.48
N ALA A 237 -1.64 12.33 -13.87
CA ALA A 237 -1.76 12.16 -12.43
C ALA A 237 -0.83 11.09 -11.84
N GLY A 238 0.01 10.44 -12.66
CA GLY A 238 0.40 9.05 -12.40
C GLY A 238 -0.70 8.15 -12.99
N GLY A 239 -0.32 7.03 -13.57
CA GLY A 239 -1.23 6.10 -14.24
C GLY A 239 -0.54 4.75 -14.35
N ASP A 240 -1.12 3.86 -15.14
CA ASP A 240 -0.71 2.48 -15.20
C ASP A 240 0.74 2.30 -15.70
N CYS A 241 1.56 1.71 -14.85
CA CYS A 241 2.97 1.47 -15.06
C CYS A 241 3.28 0.18 -15.84
N ASP A 242 2.33 -0.75 -15.97
CA ASP A 242 2.33 -1.90 -16.88
C ASP A 242 0.94 -2.17 -17.49
N ASP A 243 0.55 -1.28 -18.41
CA ASP A 243 -0.72 -1.25 -19.20
C ASP A 243 -0.96 -2.45 -20.13
N ALA A 244 -0.47 -3.62 -19.75
CA ALA A 244 -0.78 -4.90 -20.37
C ALA A 244 -1.18 -5.94 -19.32
N ASP A 245 -1.21 -5.56 -18.05
CA ASP A 245 -1.50 -6.40 -16.89
C ASP A 245 -2.57 -5.74 -16.01
N PRO A 246 -3.84 -6.20 -16.05
CA PRO A 246 -4.95 -5.54 -15.36
C PRO A 246 -4.89 -5.66 -13.83
N ASP A 247 -3.89 -6.36 -13.30
CA ASP A 247 -3.61 -6.44 -11.86
C ASP A 247 -2.61 -5.36 -11.41
N VAL A 248 -2.08 -4.53 -12.33
CA VAL A 248 -1.12 -3.42 -12.08
C VAL A 248 -1.75 -2.08 -12.46
N ASN A 249 -2.09 -1.24 -11.49
CA ASN A 249 -2.61 0.11 -11.72
C ASN A 249 -2.62 0.95 -10.45
N SER A 250 -2.84 2.26 -10.59
CA SER A 250 -2.74 3.21 -9.47
C SER A 250 -3.77 3.07 -8.35
N ASP A 251 -4.80 2.23 -8.53
CA ASP A 251 -5.83 1.94 -7.53
C ASP A 251 -5.67 0.51 -6.92
N THR A 252 -4.70 -0.29 -7.37
CA THR A 252 -4.43 -1.61 -6.80
C THR A 252 -3.73 -1.54 -5.45
N THR A 253 -3.65 -2.69 -4.79
CA THR A 253 -2.96 -2.86 -3.52
C THR A 253 -1.63 -3.55 -3.78
N GLU A 254 -0.54 -2.97 -3.28
CA GLU A 254 0.82 -3.49 -3.47
C GLU A 254 0.99 -4.91 -2.92
N LEU A 255 1.62 -5.77 -3.71
CA LEU A 255 2.01 -7.14 -3.34
C LEU A 255 3.54 -7.24 -3.21
N LEU A 256 4.04 -8.27 -2.51
CA LEU A 256 5.49 -8.55 -2.40
C LEU A 256 5.98 -9.45 -3.56
N ASN A 257 5.72 -9.05 -4.81
CA ASN A 257 5.95 -9.89 -5.99
C ASN A 257 7.09 -9.38 -6.92
N GLY A 258 7.73 -8.26 -6.57
CA GLY A 258 8.77 -7.61 -7.36
C GLY A 258 8.26 -6.69 -8.47
N VAL A 259 6.94 -6.43 -8.51
CA VAL A 259 6.23 -5.49 -9.38
C VAL A 259 5.83 -4.27 -8.55
N ASP A 260 5.61 -3.13 -9.19
CA ASP A 260 5.06 -1.91 -8.58
C ASP A 260 3.56 -1.94 -8.90
N ASP A 261 2.79 -2.72 -8.16
CA ASP A 261 1.37 -2.97 -8.49
C ASP A 261 0.57 -1.67 -8.40
N ASP A 262 0.80 -0.86 -7.35
CA ASP A 262 0.08 0.41 -7.12
C ASP A 262 0.65 1.62 -7.87
N CYS A 263 1.66 1.40 -8.72
CA CYS A 263 2.32 2.38 -9.58
C CYS A 263 2.78 3.68 -8.86
N ASP A 264 3.13 3.61 -7.59
CA ASP A 264 3.66 4.74 -6.82
C ASP A 264 5.18 4.95 -6.99
N SER A 265 5.83 4.11 -7.81
CA SER A 265 7.28 4.02 -8.05
C SER A 265 8.10 3.39 -6.92
N LEU A 266 7.46 2.74 -5.95
CA LEU A 266 8.06 2.00 -4.85
C LEU A 266 7.66 0.53 -4.94
N VAL A 267 8.46 -0.23 -5.67
CA VAL A 267 8.35 -1.70 -5.73
C VAL A 267 8.32 -2.31 -4.33
N ASP A 268 7.33 -3.17 -4.09
CA ASP A 268 7.11 -3.98 -2.89
C ASP A 268 7.04 -3.14 -1.59
N THR A 269 6.42 -1.96 -1.63
CA THR A 269 6.27 -1.09 -0.43
C THR A 269 4.84 -1.09 0.11
N ILE A 270 4.54 -2.08 0.95
CA ILE A 270 3.22 -2.23 1.56
C ILE A 270 3.01 -1.21 2.69
N ARG A 271 1.87 -0.52 2.67
CA ARG A 271 1.50 0.45 3.71
C ARG A 271 0.49 -0.17 4.65
N ALA A 272 0.38 0.36 5.86
CA ALA A 272 -0.71 -0.03 6.78
C ALA A 272 -2.14 0.24 6.25
N LEU A 273 -2.31 0.89 5.10
CA LEU A 273 -3.61 0.99 4.41
C LEU A 273 -4.00 -0.31 3.72
N ASP A 274 -2.99 -1.07 3.29
CA ASP A 274 -3.07 -2.27 2.46
C ASP A 274 -3.23 -3.54 3.33
N ALA A 275 -3.24 -3.36 4.65
CA ALA A 275 -3.34 -4.42 5.63
C ALA A 275 -4.74 -5.06 5.67
N ASP A 276 -4.79 -6.39 5.78
CA ASP A 276 -6.01 -7.17 5.98
C ASP A 276 -6.73 -6.80 7.28
N ALA A 277 -5.95 -6.55 8.34
CA ALA A 277 -6.51 -6.09 9.60
C ALA A 277 -5.62 -5.03 10.27
N VAL A 278 -6.26 -3.97 10.75
CA VAL A 278 -5.65 -2.97 11.63
C VAL A 278 -6.45 -2.92 12.93
N TYR A 279 -5.73 -3.06 14.03
CA TYR A 279 -6.26 -2.98 15.39
C TYR A 279 -5.69 -1.77 16.10
N ASN A 280 -6.49 -0.73 16.31
CA ASN A 280 -6.06 0.47 17.04
C ASN A 280 -6.44 0.39 18.53
N GLY A 281 -5.52 0.81 19.39
CA GLY A 281 -5.85 1.13 20.78
C GLY A 281 -6.89 2.26 20.89
N THR A 282 -7.71 2.26 21.95
CA THR A 282 -8.82 3.22 22.11
C THR A 282 -8.49 4.47 22.91
N THR A 283 -9.37 5.48 22.77
CA THR A 283 -9.25 6.81 23.40
C THR A 283 -9.94 6.95 24.76
N SER A 284 -10.71 5.96 25.22
CA SER A 284 -11.49 6.06 26.47
C SER A 284 -10.91 5.29 27.66
N SER A 285 -9.97 4.36 27.44
CA SER A 285 -9.24 3.63 28.50
C SER A 285 -7.72 3.88 28.52
N GLY A 286 -7.12 4.42 27.46
CA GLY A 286 -5.66 4.57 27.41
C GLY A 286 -5.00 3.20 27.30
N ASP A 287 -5.02 2.63 26.10
CA ASP A 287 -4.46 1.31 25.88
C ASP A 287 -2.96 1.47 25.69
N GLY A 288 -2.27 1.30 26.82
CA GLY A 288 -0.89 1.62 26.99
C GLY A 288 0.03 0.66 26.25
N TRP A 289 0.33 1.05 25.01
CA TRP A 289 1.30 0.43 24.11
C TRP A 289 0.84 -0.91 23.56
N THR A 290 -0.39 -0.97 23.02
CA THR A 290 -0.89 -2.14 22.27
C THR A 290 0.07 -2.49 21.13
N GLY A 291 0.42 -3.76 21.00
CA GLY A 291 1.38 -4.20 19.98
C GLY A 291 2.82 -3.90 20.37
N MET A 292 3.10 -3.76 21.66
CA MET A 292 4.48 -3.69 22.17
C MET A 292 5.24 -4.98 21.82
N ASP A 293 4.60 -6.11 22.03
CA ASP A 293 5.13 -7.42 21.65
C ASP A 293 4.00 -8.35 21.20
N ILE A 294 4.34 -9.32 20.37
CA ILE A 294 3.41 -10.26 19.73
C ILE A 294 4.02 -11.66 19.82
N ALA A 295 3.19 -12.68 20.04
CA ALA A 295 3.62 -14.07 19.98
C ALA A 295 2.56 -14.93 19.29
N SER A 296 2.98 -15.78 18.34
CA SER A 296 2.09 -16.78 17.75
C SER A 296 1.70 -17.86 18.76
N LEU A 297 0.44 -18.26 18.77
CA LEU A 297 -0.10 -19.31 19.63
C LEU A 297 -0.50 -20.57 18.84
N GLY A 298 -0.45 -20.51 17.51
CA GLY A 298 -1.11 -21.47 16.63
C GLY A 298 -2.64 -21.39 16.75
N ASP A 299 -3.35 -22.33 16.11
CA ASP A 299 -4.82 -22.41 16.15
C ASP A 299 -5.31 -22.91 17.54
N ILE A 300 -5.41 -22.00 18.51
CA ILE A 300 -5.82 -22.34 19.88
C ILE A 300 -7.34 -22.44 19.98
N ASP A 301 -8.10 -21.68 19.20
CA ASP A 301 -9.57 -21.67 19.25
C ASP A 301 -10.24 -22.71 18.33
N GLY A 302 -9.51 -23.27 17.37
CA GLY A 302 -9.93 -24.35 16.47
C GLY A 302 -10.70 -23.88 15.23
N ASP A 303 -10.57 -22.61 14.84
CA ASP A 303 -11.21 -22.05 13.64
C ASP A 303 -10.45 -22.34 12.34
N GLY A 304 -9.21 -22.84 12.45
CA GLY A 304 -8.34 -23.22 11.34
C GLY A 304 -7.35 -22.12 10.92
N TRP A 305 -7.33 -20.99 11.60
CA TRP A 305 -6.34 -19.92 11.46
C TRP A 305 -5.43 -19.95 12.69
N ALA A 306 -4.17 -19.53 12.54
CA ALA A 306 -3.30 -19.36 13.69
C ALA A 306 -3.71 -18.11 14.49
N ASP A 307 -3.71 -18.26 15.81
CA ASP A 307 -4.01 -17.18 16.75
C ASP A 307 -2.72 -16.54 17.27
N TYR A 308 -2.83 -15.32 17.79
CA TYR A 308 -1.69 -14.60 18.33
C TYR A 308 -2.05 -13.80 19.58
N ALA A 309 -1.07 -13.65 20.48
CA ALA A 309 -1.15 -12.82 21.66
C ALA A 309 -0.57 -11.44 21.36
N MET A 310 -1.22 -10.37 21.80
CA MET A 310 -0.73 -8.99 21.70
C MET A 310 -0.56 -8.37 23.09
N GLY A 311 0.62 -7.86 23.37
CA GLY A 311 0.96 -7.19 24.63
C GLY A 311 0.52 -5.72 24.68
N GLY A 312 0.06 -5.29 25.86
CA GLY A 312 -0.28 -3.91 26.19
C GLY A 312 0.14 -3.58 27.63
N PRO A 313 1.43 -3.34 27.90
CA PRO A 313 1.99 -3.30 29.26
C PRO A 313 1.45 -2.18 30.14
N PHE A 314 0.90 -1.12 29.56
CA PHE A 314 0.31 -0.01 30.30
C PHE A 314 -1.21 0.06 30.15
N GLY A 315 -1.83 -0.97 29.60
CA GLY A 315 -3.27 -1.04 29.53
C GLY A 315 -3.96 -1.05 30.90
N ASP A 316 -5.05 -0.29 31.02
CA ASP A 316 -5.86 -0.21 32.24
C ASP A 316 -7.36 -0.39 31.94
N SER A 317 -7.98 -1.40 32.56
CA SER A 317 -9.41 -1.69 32.49
C SER A 317 -10.28 -0.61 33.18
N ASP A 318 -9.71 0.16 34.11
CA ASP A 318 -10.43 1.17 34.90
C ASP A 318 -10.40 2.58 34.28
N GLY A 319 -9.71 2.75 33.15
CA GLY A 319 -9.69 3.97 32.35
C GLY A 319 -8.84 5.13 32.90
N ALA A 320 -7.84 4.84 33.73
CA ALA A 320 -6.80 5.82 34.04
C ALA A 320 -5.75 5.84 32.91
N ASN A 321 -5.40 7.04 32.43
CA ASN A 321 -4.34 7.19 31.43
C ASN A 321 -3.00 6.75 32.03
N CYS A 322 -2.52 5.56 31.67
CA CYS A 322 -1.28 4.99 32.15
C CYS A 322 -0.16 5.27 31.15
N THR A 323 0.77 6.14 31.52
CA THR A 323 1.98 6.40 30.74
C THR A 323 3.22 5.91 31.50
N TYR A 324 4.33 5.72 30.79
CA TYR A 324 5.63 5.44 31.41
C TYR A 324 6.03 6.48 32.48
N ALA A 325 5.68 7.75 32.27
CA ALA A 325 5.92 8.81 33.26
C ALA A 325 5.13 8.57 34.55
N ASP A 326 3.91 8.03 34.46
CA ASP A 326 3.05 7.73 35.60
C ASP A 326 3.57 6.52 36.41
N ALA A 327 4.11 5.50 35.72
CA ALA A 327 4.80 4.36 36.32
C ALA A 327 5.99 4.81 37.22
N SER A 328 6.75 5.82 36.81
CA SER A 328 7.84 6.40 37.62
C SER A 328 7.37 7.19 38.85
N THR A 329 6.10 7.57 38.90
CA THR A 329 5.48 8.33 39.99
C THR A 329 4.66 7.49 40.97
N GLY A 330 4.60 6.18 40.77
CA GLY A 330 3.86 5.23 41.60
C GLY A 330 2.37 5.14 41.27
N VAL A 331 1.99 5.42 40.01
CA VAL A 331 0.68 5.07 39.47
C VAL A 331 0.68 3.57 39.12
N ASN A 332 -0.47 2.97 39.37
CA ASN A 332 -0.73 1.55 39.41
C ASN A 332 -1.23 1.08 38.03
N CYS A 333 -0.33 0.67 37.13
CA CYS A 333 -0.68 0.21 35.78
C CYS A 333 -0.72 -1.31 35.72
N ASN A 334 -1.85 -1.87 35.30
CA ASN A 334 -2.07 -3.31 35.30
C ASN A 334 -1.29 -4.00 34.16
N GLY A 335 -1.49 -3.52 32.94
CA GLY A 335 -1.08 -4.20 31.71
C GLY A 335 -2.05 -5.32 31.34
N TRP A 336 -2.08 -5.70 30.07
CA TRP A 336 -2.87 -6.81 29.56
C TRP A 336 -2.21 -7.53 28.40
N VAL A 337 -2.73 -8.73 28.09
CA VAL A 337 -2.50 -9.45 26.83
C VAL A 337 -3.86 -9.76 26.20
N GLN A 338 -4.03 -9.48 24.91
CA GLN A 338 -5.22 -9.86 24.14
C GLN A 338 -4.90 -11.06 23.26
N LEU A 339 -5.77 -12.06 23.29
CA LEU A 339 -5.71 -13.25 22.44
C LEU A 339 -6.60 -13.02 21.22
N MET A 340 -5.99 -12.94 20.06
CA MET A 340 -6.66 -12.60 18.80
C MET A 340 -6.72 -13.83 17.90
N SER A 341 -7.87 -14.03 17.26
CA SER A 341 -7.97 -15.00 16.18
C SER A 341 -7.39 -14.44 14.89
N GLY A 342 -6.67 -15.29 14.16
CA GLY A 342 -6.14 -14.99 12.83
C GLY A 342 -7.23 -14.68 11.81
N ALA A 343 -8.43 -15.24 11.98
CA ALA A 343 -9.55 -15.05 11.05
C ALA A 343 -10.24 -13.68 11.18
N GLU A 344 -9.99 -12.94 12.28
CA GLU A 344 -10.67 -11.68 12.54
C GLU A 344 -10.15 -10.54 11.64
N GLY A 345 -11.08 -9.68 11.21
CA GLY A 345 -10.79 -8.49 10.44
C GLY A 345 -10.65 -7.24 11.31
N SER A 346 -10.36 -6.10 10.66
CA SER A 346 -10.21 -4.80 11.33
C SER A 346 -11.36 -4.45 12.29
N SER A 347 -11.05 -4.21 13.57
CA SER A 347 -12.02 -3.75 14.57
C SER A 347 -11.36 -2.91 15.66
N ASP A 348 -12.08 -1.88 16.12
CA ASP A 348 -11.60 -0.94 17.14
C ASP A 348 -12.62 -0.81 18.30
N PRO A 349 -12.23 -1.09 19.57
CA PRO A 349 -10.96 -1.69 20.02
C PRO A 349 -10.80 -3.16 19.63
N PRO A 350 -9.55 -3.68 19.57
CA PRO A 350 -9.27 -5.11 19.38
C PRO A 350 -9.94 -6.01 20.42
N GLY A 351 -10.05 -5.56 21.68
CA GLY A 351 -10.75 -6.30 22.73
C GLY A 351 -12.24 -6.58 22.48
N THR A 352 -12.85 -6.04 21.42
CA THR A 352 -14.22 -6.40 21.01
C THR A 352 -14.31 -7.72 20.24
N VAL A 353 -13.22 -8.12 19.58
CA VAL A 353 -13.12 -9.37 18.81
C VAL A 353 -12.13 -10.36 19.42
N ALA A 354 -11.31 -9.93 20.39
CA ALA A 354 -10.42 -10.82 21.13
C ALA A 354 -11.19 -12.01 21.75
N HIS A 355 -10.71 -13.22 21.50
CA HIS A 355 -11.25 -14.45 22.08
C HIS A 355 -10.99 -14.52 23.59
N GLY A 356 -9.88 -13.93 24.06
CA GLY A 356 -9.56 -13.82 25.48
C GLY A 356 -8.71 -12.60 25.82
N VAL A 357 -8.72 -12.23 27.11
CA VAL A 357 -7.91 -11.14 27.65
C VAL A 357 -7.31 -11.57 28.98
N ILE A 358 -5.99 -11.46 29.10
CA ILE A 358 -5.24 -11.65 30.34
C ILE A 358 -5.03 -10.29 30.99
N GLU A 359 -5.55 -10.10 32.19
CA GLU A 359 -5.42 -8.84 32.94
C GLU A 359 -4.33 -8.94 34.02
N GLY A 360 -3.38 -8.00 33.97
CA GLY A 360 -2.39 -7.79 35.01
C GLY A 360 -2.96 -7.17 36.29
N ASN A 361 -2.14 -7.12 37.35
CA ASN A 361 -2.48 -6.47 38.60
C ASN A 361 -1.28 -5.66 39.09
N ASN A 362 -1.21 -4.40 38.63
CA ASN A 362 -0.10 -3.49 38.90
C ASN A 362 1.26 -4.06 38.49
N SER A 363 1.29 -4.80 37.40
CA SER A 363 2.42 -5.67 37.04
C SER A 363 3.09 -5.27 35.72
N TRP A 364 2.48 -4.36 34.96
CA TRP A 364 2.87 -4.05 33.59
C TRP A 364 2.89 -5.29 32.70
N LEU A 365 1.90 -6.17 32.90
CA LEU A 365 1.81 -7.46 32.21
C LEU A 365 1.62 -7.24 30.71
N GLY A 366 2.30 -8.05 29.89
CA GLY A 366 2.27 -7.94 28.43
C GLY A 366 3.40 -7.07 27.88
N TRP A 367 4.53 -6.99 28.59
CA TRP A 367 5.72 -6.28 28.11
C TRP A 367 6.46 -7.04 27.01
N THR A 368 6.76 -8.31 27.28
CA THR A 368 7.29 -9.29 26.33
C THR A 368 6.48 -10.57 26.41
N LEU A 369 6.41 -11.30 25.30
CA LEU A 369 5.64 -12.52 25.10
C LEU A 369 6.55 -13.57 24.45
N ASP A 370 6.42 -14.83 24.87
CA ASP A 370 7.13 -15.95 24.23
C ASP A 370 6.27 -17.22 24.31
N ALA A 371 6.03 -17.83 23.16
CA ALA A 371 5.32 -19.10 23.07
C ALA A 371 6.31 -20.25 23.29
N ILE A 372 6.46 -20.66 24.54
CA ILE A 372 7.43 -21.67 24.96
C ILE A 372 7.08 -23.09 24.49
N GLY A 373 5.90 -23.30 23.90
CA GLY A 373 5.42 -24.63 23.52
C GLY A 373 4.79 -25.41 24.67
N ASP A 374 4.51 -26.70 24.45
CA ASP A 374 3.75 -27.57 25.38
C ASP A 374 4.65 -28.12 26.50
N VAL A 375 4.85 -27.32 27.55
CA VAL A 375 5.64 -27.67 28.73
C VAL A 375 4.88 -28.53 29.73
N ASN A 376 3.54 -28.57 29.66
CA ASN A 376 2.72 -29.38 30.57
C ASN A 376 2.22 -30.71 29.95
N SER A 377 2.54 -30.96 28.68
CA SER A 377 2.19 -32.15 27.90
C SER A 377 0.69 -32.38 27.72
N ASP A 378 -0.12 -31.33 27.61
CA ASP A 378 -1.55 -31.42 27.31
C ASP A 378 -1.87 -31.32 25.80
N GLY A 379 -0.86 -31.03 24.99
CA GLY A 379 -0.94 -30.89 23.54
C GLY A 379 -1.19 -29.46 23.06
N ARG A 380 -1.14 -28.46 23.94
CA ARG A 380 -1.28 -27.03 23.59
C ARG A 380 -0.04 -26.28 24.05
N ALA A 381 0.34 -25.25 23.29
CA ALA A 381 1.47 -24.41 23.66
C ALA A 381 1.10 -23.48 24.82
N GLU A 382 2.02 -23.33 25.76
CA GLU A 382 1.94 -22.33 26.82
C GLU A 382 2.49 -20.98 26.37
N LEU A 383 2.06 -19.92 27.05
CA LEU A 383 2.53 -18.55 26.84
C LEU A 383 3.27 -18.03 28.07
N LEU A 384 4.51 -17.59 27.89
CA LEU A 384 5.22 -16.76 28.86
C LEU A 384 4.87 -15.28 28.65
N VAL A 385 4.66 -14.56 29.75
CA VAL A 385 4.32 -13.13 29.72
C VAL A 385 5.17 -12.36 30.72
N GLY A 386 5.96 -11.43 30.20
CA GLY A 386 6.77 -10.47 30.95
C GLY A 386 5.91 -9.44 31.68
N ALA A 387 6.25 -9.20 32.94
CA ALA A 387 5.53 -8.27 33.82
C ALA A 387 6.53 -7.51 34.73
N PRO A 388 7.31 -6.56 34.16
CA PRO A 388 8.41 -5.90 34.85
C PRO A 388 7.97 -5.07 36.06
N GLY A 389 6.73 -4.56 36.08
CA GLY A 389 6.17 -3.88 37.26
C GLY A 389 6.01 -4.81 38.47
N ALA A 390 5.86 -6.12 38.24
CA ALA A 390 5.85 -7.14 39.28
C ALA A 390 7.26 -7.74 39.55
N GLY A 391 8.25 -7.45 38.71
CA GLY A 391 9.56 -8.11 38.74
C GLY A 391 9.44 -9.61 38.51
N ALA A 392 8.59 -10.01 37.55
CA ALA A 392 8.27 -11.40 37.30
C ALA A 392 7.88 -11.69 35.84
N VAL A 393 7.90 -12.98 35.52
CA VAL A 393 7.34 -13.60 34.31
C VAL A 393 6.26 -14.58 34.73
N PHE A 394 5.17 -14.64 33.98
CA PHE A 394 4.02 -15.54 34.24
C PHE A 394 3.86 -16.53 33.09
N LEU A 395 3.64 -17.80 33.42
CA LEU A 395 3.36 -18.87 32.46
C LEU A 395 1.85 -19.17 32.48
N PHE A 396 1.19 -19.05 31.34
CA PHE A 396 -0.23 -19.34 31.16
C PHE A 396 -0.42 -20.64 30.38
N ASP A 397 -1.36 -21.45 30.85
CA ASP A 397 -1.71 -22.77 30.30
C ASP A 397 -2.40 -22.65 28.93
N GLY A 398 -1.93 -23.41 27.94
CA GLY A 398 -2.52 -23.40 26.60
C GLY A 398 -4.00 -23.80 26.57
N GLY A 399 -4.43 -24.66 27.50
CA GLY A 399 -5.83 -25.03 27.70
C GLY A 399 -6.71 -23.86 28.16
N ASP A 400 -6.23 -23.05 29.10
CA ASP A 400 -6.93 -21.84 29.54
C ASP A 400 -6.96 -20.78 28.44
N LEU A 401 -5.85 -20.59 27.71
CA LEU A 401 -5.80 -19.68 26.54
C LEU A 401 -6.82 -20.08 25.48
N SER A 402 -6.89 -21.38 25.13
CA SER A 402 -7.87 -21.90 24.16
C SER A 402 -9.33 -21.71 24.60
N THR A 403 -9.60 -21.67 25.90
CA THR A 403 -10.95 -21.41 26.42
C THR A 403 -11.33 -19.93 26.29
N GLY A 404 -10.34 -19.04 26.32
CA GLY A 404 -10.52 -17.60 26.19
C GLY A 404 -11.30 -16.97 27.36
N GLY A 405 -11.92 -15.83 27.08
CA GLY A 405 -12.60 -15.01 28.08
C GLY A 405 -11.66 -14.20 28.98
N SER A 406 -12.13 -13.84 30.18
CA SER A 406 -11.34 -13.05 31.13
C SER A 406 -10.43 -13.94 31.97
N ILE A 407 -9.13 -13.82 31.75
CA ILE A 407 -8.06 -14.51 32.47
C ILE A 407 -7.37 -13.49 33.37
N SER A 408 -7.08 -13.84 34.62
CA SER A 408 -6.34 -12.96 35.52
C SER A 408 -4.88 -13.40 35.62
N GLN A 409 -3.98 -12.48 35.94
CA GLN A 409 -2.61 -12.79 36.35
C GLN A 409 -2.52 -13.92 37.39
N SER A 410 -3.51 -14.06 38.27
CA SER A 410 -3.51 -15.15 39.28
C SER A 410 -3.80 -16.54 38.72
N ASP A 411 -4.28 -16.63 37.49
CA ASP A 411 -4.61 -17.89 36.82
C ASP A 411 -3.37 -18.51 36.15
N ALA A 412 -2.25 -17.77 36.08
CA ALA A 412 -0.97 -18.30 35.64
C ALA A 412 -0.60 -19.60 36.40
N ILE A 413 -0.20 -20.63 35.66
CA ILE A 413 0.20 -21.91 36.24
C ILE A 413 1.56 -21.80 36.93
N ALA A 414 2.44 -20.91 36.45
CA ALA A 414 3.71 -20.63 37.10
C ALA A 414 4.08 -19.14 37.09
N SER A 415 4.95 -18.75 38.04
CA SER A 415 5.55 -17.42 38.07
C SER A 415 7.04 -17.51 38.39
N TYR A 416 7.88 -16.79 37.64
CA TYR A 416 9.32 -16.69 37.82
C TYR A 416 9.68 -15.28 38.26
N SER A 417 10.25 -15.12 39.44
CA SER A 417 10.48 -13.80 40.05
C SER A 417 11.94 -13.57 40.41
N GLY A 418 12.38 -12.32 40.31
CA GLY A 418 13.77 -11.97 40.60
C GLY A 418 13.97 -10.54 41.10
N GLY A 419 14.95 -9.85 40.52
CA GLY A 419 15.22 -8.45 40.79
C GLY A 419 14.05 -7.52 40.43
N THR A 420 14.27 -6.21 40.57
CA THR A 420 13.20 -5.20 40.56
C THR A 420 12.36 -5.18 39.27
N TYR A 421 12.93 -5.59 38.13
CA TYR A 421 12.28 -5.48 36.83
C TYR A 421 12.45 -6.73 35.95
N TYR A 422 12.50 -7.91 36.56
CA TYR A 422 12.41 -9.17 35.81
C TYR A 422 11.16 -9.17 34.93
N GLY A 423 11.27 -9.71 33.73
CA GLY A 423 10.18 -9.73 32.75
C GLY A 423 10.16 -8.53 31.81
N PHE A 424 11.22 -7.71 31.81
CA PHE A 424 11.50 -6.85 30.66
C PHE A 424 11.88 -7.69 29.43
N GLU A 425 12.59 -8.80 29.66
CA GLU A 425 12.97 -9.75 28.63
C GLU A 425 12.56 -11.16 29.05
N VAL A 426 11.97 -11.88 28.12
CA VAL A 426 11.51 -13.26 28.26
C VAL A 426 11.83 -14.00 26.97
N SER A 427 12.33 -15.23 27.10
CA SER A 427 12.59 -16.12 25.98
C SER A 427 12.65 -17.56 26.51
N HIS A 428 12.85 -18.53 25.63
CA HIS A 428 13.10 -19.91 25.99
C HIS A 428 14.40 -20.44 25.37
N LEU A 429 14.95 -21.48 26.00
CA LEU A 429 15.98 -22.33 25.40
C LEU A 429 15.32 -23.57 24.84
N ARG A 430 15.89 -24.15 23.78
CA ARG A 430 15.67 -25.59 23.50
C ARG A 430 16.09 -26.41 24.71
N ASP A 431 15.56 -27.62 24.85
CA ASP A 431 15.91 -28.60 25.89
C ASP A 431 17.43 -28.74 26.11
N VAL A 432 17.99 -27.94 27.02
CA VAL A 432 19.42 -27.94 27.33
C VAL A 432 19.76 -29.02 28.33
N ASP A 433 18.82 -29.46 29.17
CA ASP A 433 19.07 -30.46 30.21
C ASP A 433 18.76 -31.91 29.79
N GLY A 434 18.10 -32.09 28.64
CA GLY A 434 17.79 -33.37 28.01
C GLY A 434 16.53 -34.05 28.55
N ASP A 435 15.62 -33.30 29.17
CA ASP A 435 14.36 -33.80 29.71
C ASP A 435 13.19 -33.79 28.71
N GLY A 436 13.41 -33.20 27.54
CA GLY A 436 12.45 -33.09 26.44
C GLY A 436 11.57 -31.86 26.50
N LEU A 437 11.77 -30.94 27.45
CA LEU A 437 11.05 -29.68 27.59
C LEU A 437 12.02 -28.50 27.41
N PRO A 438 11.57 -27.39 26.81
CA PRO A 438 12.35 -26.16 26.74
C PRO A 438 12.52 -25.53 28.12
N GLU A 439 13.55 -24.71 28.30
CA GLU A 439 13.81 -23.98 29.55
C GLU A 439 13.43 -22.51 29.46
N VAL A 440 12.97 -21.95 30.59
CA VAL A 440 12.52 -20.55 30.68
C VAL A 440 13.71 -19.65 30.93
N ILE A 441 13.81 -18.55 30.17
CA ILE A 441 14.74 -17.45 30.40
C ILE A 441 13.97 -16.22 30.86
N ALA A 442 14.46 -15.56 31.89
CA ALA A 442 13.98 -14.23 32.25
C ALA A 442 15.15 -13.31 32.64
N SER A 443 15.06 -12.04 32.26
CA SER A 443 16.05 -11.03 32.61
C SER A 443 15.40 -9.67 32.94
N GLU A 444 16.18 -8.76 33.52
CA GLU A 444 15.79 -7.36 33.74
C GLU A 444 15.94 -6.45 32.50
N GLY A 445 16.35 -6.97 31.34
CA GLY A 445 16.35 -6.29 30.03
C GLY A 445 17.13 -4.97 29.90
N PHE A 446 17.20 -4.43 28.68
CA PHE A 446 17.63 -3.05 28.41
C PHE A 446 16.41 -2.21 28.04
N SER A 447 16.18 -1.09 28.71
CA SER A 447 15.23 -0.10 28.19
C SER A 447 15.95 0.81 27.18
N ASP A 448 15.47 0.86 25.93
CA ASP A 448 15.86 1.85 24.92
C ASP A 448 15.59 3.30 25.40
N GLU A 449 14.67 3.45 26.36
CA GLU A 449 14.25 4.67 27.01
C GLU A 449 14.81 4.86 28.44
N THR A 450 16.08 5.24 28.52
CA THR A 450 16.61 6.05 29.64
C THR A 450 16.52 5.48 31.07
N ILE A 451 16.33 4.17 31.30
CA ILE A 451 16.56 3.61 32.64
C ILE A 451 18.05 3.33 32.81
N ALA A 452 18.74 4.29 33.42
CA ALA A 452 20.17 4.22 33.70
C ALA A 452 20.58 2.87 34.33
N SER A 453 21.50 2.15 33.66
CA SER A 453 22.31 1.05 34.17
C SER A 453 21.69 0.28 35.35
N ILE A 454 20.55 -0.38 35.09
CA ILE A 454 20.02 -1.37 36.03
C ILE A 454 21.05 -2.51 36.04
N PRO A 455 21.48 -3.01 37.20
CA PRO A 455 22.22 -4.26 37.24
C PRO A 455 21.32 -5.34 36.64
N THR A 456 21.63 -5.77 35.42
CA THR A 456 20.92 -6.86 34.78
C THR A 456 21.48 -8.18 35.30
N ASN A 457 20.59 -9.08 35.61
CA ASN A 457 20.84 -10.49 35.84
C ASN A 457 19.98 -11.27 34.86
N LEU A 458 20.39 -12.51 34.64
CA LEU A 458 19.61 -13.47 33.90
C LEU A 458 19.52 -14.75 34.71
N ALA A 459 18.38 -15.39 34.65
CA ALA A 459 18.16 -16.70 35.23
C ALA A 459 17.46 -17.62 34.23
N VAL A 460 17.82 -18.90 34.33
CA VAL A 460 17.25 -19.98 33.54
C VAL A 460 16.59 -20.97 34.49
N TRP A 461 15.39 -21.45 34.14
CA TRP A 461 14.66 -22.46 34.90
C TRP A 461 14.28 -23.65 34.03
N ALA A 462 14.51 -24.85 34.54
CA ALA A 462 14.10 -26.09 33.89
C ALA A 462 12.59 -26.33 34.03
N SER A 463 11.88 -26.39 32.90
CA SER A 463 10.41 -26.49 32.86
C SER A 463 9.86 -27.74 33.55
N SER A 464 10.56 -28.88 33.51
CA SER A 464 10.15 -30.11 34.23
C SER A 464 10.04 -29.93 35.74
N THR A 465 10.70 -28.90 36.28
CA THR A 465 10.64 -28.55 37.70
C THR A 465 9.75 -27.34 37.98
N THR A 466 9.29 -26.63 36.94
CA THR A 466 8.62 -25.33 37.08
C THR A 466 7.26 -25.18 36.38
N ALA A 467 6.71 -26.23 35.78
CA ALA A 467 5.34 -26.26 35.24
C ALA A 467 4.22 -26.28 36.32
N GLY A 468 4.30 -25.37 37.30
CA GLY A 468 3.32 -25.26 38.38
C GLY A 468 3.89 -24.67 39.67
N GLY A 469 3.60 -23.40 39.98
CA GLY A 469 3.98 -22.76 41.25
C GLY A 469 4.73 -21.44 41.14
N SER A 470 5.37 -21.00 42.23
CA SER A 470 6.11 -19.73 42.26
C SER A 470 7.59 -19.97 42.52
N TYR A 471 8.42 -19.49 41.61
CA TYR A 471 9.87 -19.68 41.58
C TYR A 471 10.57 -18.34 41.73
N THR A 472 11.72 -18.38 42.37
CA THR A 472 12.61 -17.24 42.55
C THR A 472 13.94 -17.52 41.86
N GLU A 473 14.81 -16.52 41.71
CA GLU A 473 16.17 -16.76 41.22
C GLU A 473 16.95 -17.79 42.06
N SER A 474 16.57 -18.09 43.30
CA SER A 474 17.25 -19.14 44.07
C SER A 474 16.89 -20.56 43.62
N ASP A 475 15.81 -20.69 42.85
CA ASP A 475 15.32 -21.94 42.29
C ASP A 475 15.81 -22.15 40.84
N ALA A 476 16.46 -21.13 40.24
CA ALA A 476 17.01 -21.18 38.89
C ALA A 476 18.10 -22.26 38.76
N SER A 477 18.11 -22.98 37.64
CA SER A 477 19.14 -23.96 37.30
C SER A 477 20.48 -23.28 36.99
N PHE A 478 20.42 -22.12 36.32
CA PHE A 478 21.57 -21.29 36.00
C PHE A 478 21.26 -19.80 36.24
N ARG A 479 22.29 -19.05 36.62
CA ARG A 479 22.22 -17.60 36.78
C ARG A 479 23.47 -16.93 36.21
N LEU A 480 23.27 -15.92 35.39
CA LEU A 480 24.33 -15.06 34.89
C LEU A 480 24.27 -13.70 35.58
N ILE A 481 25.37 -13.32 36.23
CA ILE A 481 25.43 -12.11 37.07
C ILE A 481 26.47 -11.12 36.52
N GLY A 482 26.12 -9.83 36.49
CA GLY A 482 27.02 -8.73 36.15
C GLY A 482 26.32 -7.38 36.29
N SER A 483 27.06 -6.28 36.20
CA SER A 483 26.46 -4.93 36.24
C SER A 483 25.79 -4.51 34.93
N SER A 484 25.92 -5.35 33.91
CA SER A 484 25.46 -5.17 32.53
C SER A 484 25.12 -6.53 31.88
N ALA A 485 24.91 -7.55 32.71
CA ALA A 485 24.66 -8.92 32.30
C ALA A 485 23.17 -9.19 32.07
N GLY A 486 22.72 -9.14 30.83
CA GLY A 486 21.29 -9.19 30.52
C GLY A 486 20.84 -7.87 29.93
N GLY A 487 19.75 -7.97 29.20
CA GLY A 487 19.49 -7.27 27.96
C GLY A 487 18.56 -8.14 27.12
N GLU A 488 18.58 -7.95 25.81
CA GLU A 488 17.97 -8.92 24.88
C GLU A 488 18.82 -10.20 24.83
N VAL A 489 18.15 -11.33 24.66
CA VAL A 489 18.79 -12.66 24.68
C VAL A 489 18.26 -13.54 23.56
N ALA A 490 19.12 -14.41 23.07
CA ALA A 490 18.74 -15.40 22.06
C ALA A 490 19.23 -16.79 22.50
N GLY A 491 18.30 -17.71 22.72
CA GLY A 491 18.54 -18.95 23.47
C GLY A 491 18.14 -20.28 22.81
N ALA A 492 17.38 -20.23 21.72
CA ALA A 492 16.79 -21.43 21.11
C ALA A 492 17.63 -22.06 19.97
N ALA A 493 18.91 -21.70 19.86
CA ALA A 493 19.80 -22.08 18.76
C ALA A 493 21.00 -22.91 19.22
N ASP A 494 21.50 -23.81 18.38
CA ASP A 494 22.75 -24.56 18.62
C ASP A 494 23.89 -23.93 17.81
N PHE A 495 24.56 -22.95 18.42
CA PHE A 495 25.62 -22.18 17.76
C PHE A 495 26.94 -22.96 17.65
N ASN A 496 27.12 -24.06 18.39
CA ASN A 496 28.39 -24.78 18.45
C ASN A 496 28.32 -26.23 17.89
N GLY A 497 27.14 -26.72 17.58
CA GLY A 497 26.88 -28.02 16.95
C GLY A 497 26.96 -29.21 17.90
N ASP A 498 26.82 -29.00 19.21
CA ASP A 498 26.84 -30.07 20.22
C ASP A 498 25.46 -30.71 20.46
N GLY A 499 24.41 -30.15 19.86
CA GLY A 499 23.03 -30.60 19.94
C GLY A 499 22.27 -30.07 21.16
N ARG A 500 22.82 -29.11 21.91
CA ARG A 500 22.13 -28.38 22.98
C ARG A 500 21.92 -26.93 22.57
N GLY A 501 20.86 -26.32 23.09
CA GLY A 501 20.66 -24.88 22.96
C GLY A 501 21.79 -24.09 23.64
N ASP A 502 22.27 -23.07 22.97
CA ASP A 502 23.24 -22.10 23.42
C ASP A 502 22.56 -20.74 23.66
N LEU A 503 23.17 -19.89 24.47
CA LEU A 503 22.63 -18.59 24.83
C LEU A 503 23.58 -17.46 24.43
N ALA A 504 23.09 -16.53 23.62
CA ALA A 504 23.70 -15.24 23.36
C ALA A 504 23.09 -14.17 24.29
N VAL A 505 23.95 -13.40 24.95
CA VAL A 505 23.52 -12.32 25.86
C VAL A 505 24.22 -11.01 25.51
N GLY A 506 23.45 -9.94 25.29
CA GLY A 506 23.99 -8.59 25.18
C GLY A 506 24.64 -8.10 26.49
N ASP A 507 25.86 -7.56 26.41
CA ASP A 507 26.59 -7.00 27.55
C ASP A 507 27.22 -5.64 27.20
N ALA A 508 27.21 -4.72 28.17
CA ALA A 508 27.89 -3.43 28.12
C ALA A 508 27.55 -2.57 26.88
N VAL A 509 26.27 -2.53 26.51
CA VAL A 509 25.74 -1.82 25.34
C VAL A 509 26.03 -0.30 25.34
N ASP A 510 26.30 0.35 26.47
CA ASP A 510 26.64 1.78 26.50
C ASP A 510 28.01 2.15 25.90
N ALA A 511 28.83 1.16 25.50
CA ALA A 511 30.16 1.36 24.93
C ALA A 511 30.26 0.82 23.49
N ALA A 512 31.10 -0.19 23.27
CA ALA A 512 31.10 -0.91 22.00
C ALA A 512 29.90 -1.87 21.88
N GLY A 513 29.39 -2.36 23.01
CA GLY A 513 28.54 -3.54 23.06
C GLY A 513 29.34 -4.82 22.79
N ILE A 514 28.95 -5.91 23.43
CA ILE A 514 29.57 -7.23 23.23
C ILE A 514 28.55 -8.32 23.48
N LEU A 515 28.57 -9.37 22.67
CA LEU A 515 27.82 -10.60 22.94
C LEU A 515 28.62 -11.51 23.87
N ARG A 516 27.92 -12.12 24.82
CA ARG A 516 28.44 -13.15 25.70
C ARG A 516 27.80 -14.47 25.30
N MET A 517 28.61 -15.38 24.77
CA MET A 517 28.15 -16.71 24.37
C MET A 517 28.30 -17.68 25.53
N VAL A 518 27.19 -18.32 25.91
CA VAL A 518 27.09 -19.31 26.98
C VAL A 518 26.66 -20.63 26.36
N SER A 519 27.47 -21.68 26.53
CA SER A 519 27.15 -22.98 25.94
C SER A 519 26.05 -23.73 26.71
N GLY A 520 25.30 -24.60 26.05
CA GLY A 520 24.35 -25.53 26.70
C GLY A 520 24.98 -26.38 27.81
N ASP A 521 26.23 -26.81 27.61
CA ASP A 521 27.01 -27.50 28.64
C ASP A 521 27.28 -26.60 29.87
N ASP A 522 27.54 -25.30 29.68
CA ASP A 522 27.72 -24.36 30.80
C ASP A 522 26.41 -24.03 31.53
N LEU A 523 25.30 -23.97 30.79
CA LEU A 523 23.95 -23.75 31.33
C LEU A 523 23.51 -24.89 32.26
N THR A 524 23.97 -26.11 32.02
CA THR A 524 23.62 -27.28 32.85
C THR A 524 24.68 -27.62 33.91
N SER A 525 25.94 -27.25 33.70
CA SER A 525 27.05 -27.63 34.59
C SER A 525 27.36 -26.61 35.68
N ASN A 526 26.91 -25.37 35.53
CA ASN A 526 27.10 -24.28 36.50
C ASN A 526 25.77 -23.81 37.08
N SER A 527 25.72 -23.51 38.37
CA SER A 527 24.52 -22.90 38.97
C SER A 527 24.55 -21.37 38.99
N VAL A 528 25.75 -20.77 38.96
CA VAL A 528 25.97 -19.31 38.95
C VAL A 528 27.27 -19.02 38.23
N ALA A 529 27.23 -18.13 37.23
CA ALA A 529 28.38 -17.64 36.50
C ALA A 529 28.35 -16.09 36.40
N THR A 530 29.46 -15.50 35.95
CA THR A 530 29.54 -14.06 35.70
C THR A 530 29.77 -13.78 34.22
N VAL A 531 29.26 -12.67 33.69
CA VAL A 531 29.48 -12.32 32.26
C VAL A 531 30.95 -12.22 31.87
N ALA A 532 31.84 -11.93 32.82
CA ALA A 532 33.27 -11.89 32.58
C ALA A 532 33.89 -13.27 32.30
N ASP A 533 33.17 -14.35 32.60
CA ASP A 533 33.60 -15.73 32.31
C ASP A 533 33.38 -16.10 30.83
N TYR A 534 32.57 -15.32 30.10
CA TYR A 534 32.18 -15.60 28.73
C TYR A 534 32.73 -14.56 27.74
N SER A 535 32.98 -15.01 26.51
CA SER A 535 33.45 -14.19 25.40
C SER A 535 32.47 -14.24 24.24
N GLY A 536 32.69 -13.36 23.27
CA GLY A 536 31.94 -13.31 22.03
C GLY A 536 32.31 -12.06 21.24
N PRO A 537 31.66 -11.85 20.08
CA PRO A 537 31.93 -10.74 19.19
C PRO A 537 31.59 -9.40 19.85
N ALA A 538 32.50 -8.43 19.73
CA ALA A 538 32.29 -7.07 20.20
C ALA A 538 31.98 -6.13 19.03
N GLY A 539 31.10 -5.14 19.27
CA GLY A 539 30.83 -4.08 18.31
C GLY A 539 31.97 -3.06 18.20
N VAL A 540 31.74 -1.99 17.44
CA VAL A 540 32.63 -0.83 17.42
C VAL A 540 32.19 0.16 18.50
N SER A 541 33.14 0.91 19.06
CA SER A 541 32.85 1.92 20.10
C SER A 541 31.77 2.91 19.65
N GLY A 542 30.64 2.93 20.36
CA GLY A 542 29.49 3.79 20.05
C GLY A 542 28.36 3.08 19.32
N ASP A 543 28.54 1.81 18.95
CA ASP A 543 27.51 1.02 18.25
C ASP A 543 26.33 0.67 19.13
N GLN A 544 26.56 0.49 20.43
CA GLN A 544 25.60 -0.18 21.31
C GLN A 544 25.21 -1.57 20.79
N PHE A 545 26.21 -2.30 20.29
CA PHE A 545 26.02 -3.61 19.70
C PHE A 545 25.46 -4.64 20.68
N GLY A 546 24.52 -5.47 20.22
CA GLY A 546 23.81 -6.43 21.06
C GLY A 546 22.71 -5.78 21.90
N THR A 547 22.16 -4.66 21.43
CA THR A 547 20.95 -4.07 22.04
C THR A 547 19.73 -4.92 21.72
N HIS A 548 19.58 -5.32 20.46
CA HIS A 548 18.55 -6.28 20.00
C HIS A 548 19.19 -7.46 19.28
N LEU A 549 18.60 -8.66 19.42
CA LEU A 549 19.08 -9.94 18.91
C LEU A 549 17.93 -10.72 18.28
N THR A 550 18.17 -11.38 17.15
CA THR A 550 17.24 -12.41 16.65
C THR A 550 17.99 -13.59 16.04
N LEU A 551 17.36 -14.76 16.11
CA LEU A 551 17.84 -16.01 15.52
C LEU A 551 17.43 -16.07 14.04
N LEU A 552 18.31 -16.54 13.16
CA LEU A 552 18.02 -16.62 11.72
C LEU A 552 18.09 -18.04 11.15
N GLY A 553 18.31 -19.05 11.99
CA GLY A 553 18.66 -20.38 11.50
C GLY A 553 19.96 -20.37 10.68
N ASP A 554 20.21 -21.43 9.91
CA ASP A 554 21.44 -21.60 9.12
C ASP A 554 21.37 -20.81 7.79
N VAL A 555 21.76 -19.53 7.82
CA VAL A 555 21.70 -18.63 6.66
C VAL A 555 22.85 -18.90 5.70
N ASP A 556 24.04 -19.23 6.20
CA ASP A 556 25.22 -19.48 5.36
C ASP A 556 25.38 -20.94 4.88
N GLY A 557 24.52 -21.85 5.36
CA GLY A 557 24.42 -23.24 4.93
C GLY A 557 25.51 -24.14 5.52
N ASP A 558 26.10 -23.78 6.66
CA ASP A 558 27.15 -24.54 7.34
C ASP A 558 26.62 -25.58 8.34
N GLY A 559 25.32 -25.54 8.63
CA GLY A 559 24.60 -26.44 9.52
C GLY A 559 24.53 -25.98 10.97
N LEU A 560 24.97 -24.76 11.28
CA LEU A 560 24.80 -24.11 12.58
C LEU A 560 23.82 -22.94 12.43
N ASP A 561 23.07 -22.65 13.49
CA ASP A 561 22.18 -21.50 13.49
C ASP A 561 22.99 -20.19 13.53
N ASP A 562 22.51 -19.15 12.84
CA ASP A 562 23.13 -17.83 12.75
C ASP A 562 22.36 -16.81 13.59
N LEU A 563 23.04 -15.70 13.92
CA LEU A 563 22.52 -14.66 14.79
C LEU A 563 22.58 -13.28 14.13
N ALA A 564 21.46 -12.56 14.14
CA ALA A 564 21.44 -11.13 13.87
C ALA A 564 21.58 -10.34 15.18
N ALA A 565 22.41 -9.31 15.17
CA ALA A 565 22.57 -8.40 16.31
C ALA A 565 22.63 -6.94 15.87
N SER A 566 21.86 -6.09 16.54
CA SER A 566 21.77 -4.66 16.23
C SER A 566 22.68 -3.79 17.09
N GLY A 567 23.06 -2.65 16.54
CA GLY A 567 23.67 -1.51 17.21
C GLY A 567 22.91 -0.23 16.83
N PRO A 568 21.82 0.11 17.55
CA PRO A 568 20.85 1.11 17.10
C PRO A 568 21.39 2.55 17.02
N THR A 569 22.56 2.84 17.61
CA THR A 569 23.21 4.17 17.56
C THR A 569 24.60 4.15 16.93
N ALA A 570 24.96 3.08 16.21
CA ALA A 570 26.23 2.98 15.52
C ALA A 570 26.41 4.13 14.52
N LEU A 571 27.35 5.03 14.84
CA LEU A 571 28.17 5.91 13.97
C LEU A 571 28.80 7.12 14.72
N GLY A 572 29.12 6.95 16.02
CA GLY A 572 30.12 7.73 16.77
C GLY A 572 30.40 9.19 16.34
N GLN A 573 29.74 10.14 17.02
CA GLN A 573 30.22 11.52 17.21
C GLN A 573 30.42 12.38 15.94
N ALA A 574 29.33 12.90 15.37
CA ALA A 574 29.26 14.28 14.84
C ALA A 574 27.81 14.75 14.62
N ALA A 575 27.01 14.86 15.69
CA ALA A 575 25.74 15.60 15.74
C ALA A 575 24.58 15.21 14.79
N PHE A 576 24.76 14.45 13.70
CA PHE A 576 23.71 14.11 12.71
C PHE A 576 24.12 12.88 11.86
N ALA A 577 24.26 11.69 12.47
CA ALA A 577 24.46 10.42 11.75
C ALA A 577 24.20 9.26 12.72
N GLU A 578 22.93 8.92 12.91
CA GLU A 578 22.46 7.88 13.83
C GLU A 578 21.41 7.08 13.07
N GLY A 579 21.84 6.19 12.16
CA GLY A 579 20.94 5.27 11.45
C GLY A 579 20.92 3.85 12.03
N GLY A 580 21.90 3.52 12.88
CA GLY A 580 22.08 2.19 13.44
C GLY A 580 22.73 1.22 12.45
N ILE A 581 22.96 -0.01 12.92
CA ILE A 581 23.55 -1.11 12.16
C ILE A 581 22.96 -2.44 12.61
N VAL A 582 22.76 -3.36 11.69
CA VAL A 582 22.51 -4.78 11.98
C VAL A 582 23.64 -5.60 11.38
N ARG A 583 24.12 -6.58 12.13
CA ARG A 583 25.15 -7.53 11.69
C ARG A 583 24.63 -8.94 11.81
N ILE A 584 24.77 -9.69 10.74
CA ILE A 584 24.49 -11.12 10.71
C ILE A 584 25.81 -11.84 10.95
N LEU A 585 25.83 -12.75 11.92
CA LEU A 585 27.02 -13.44 12.40
C LEU A 585 26.81 -14.94 12.29
N SER A 586 27.79 -15.61 11.68
CA SER A 586 27.77 -17.07 11.54
C SER A 586 27.91 -17.77 12.88
N GLY A 587 27.08 -18.78 13.15
CA GLY A 587 27.14 -19.61 14.35
C GLY A 587 28.54 -20.15 14.64
N ALA A 588 29.24 -20.61 13.58
CA ALA A 588 30.58 -21.18 13.66
C ALA A 588 31.63 -20.24 14.29
N ASP A 589 31.42 -18.92 14.17
CA ASP A 589 32.37 -17.92 14.62
C ASP A 589 32.01 -17.33 15.99
N LEU A 590 30.75 -17.39 16.45
CA LEU A 590 30.27 -16.68 17.65
C LEU A 590 31.11 -16.95 18.91
N PHE A 591 31.48 -18.21 19.18
CA PHE A 591 32.27 -18.57 20.36
C PHE A 591 33.76 -18.21 20.26
N SER A 592 34.27 -17.98 19.04
CA SER A 592 35.69 -17.73 18.79
C SER A 592 36.01 -16.29 18.38
N SER A 593 34.99 -15.57 17.90
CA SER A 593 35.06 -14.19 17.44
C SER A 593 35.38 -13.25 18.59
N THR A 594 36.07 -12.15 18.23
CA THR A 594 36.31 -11.02 19.12
C THR A 594 35.84 -9.69 18.52
N SER A 595 35.31 -9.70 17.30
CA SER A 595 34.98 -8.51 16.51
C SER A 595 33.80 -8.79 15.58
N ALA A 596 32.63 -8.27 15.93
CA ALA A 596 31.44 -8.40 15.09
C ALA A 596 31.64 -7.74 13.72
N ALA A 597 32.45 -6.68 13.65
CA ALA A 597 32.70 -5.95 12.41
C ALA A 597 33.59 -6.70 11.42
N ASP A 598 34.48 -7.57 11.90
CA ASP A 598 35.39 -8.34 11.03
C ASP A 598 34.77 -9.66 10.58
N ASP A 599 33.87 -10.23 11.41
CA ASP A 599 33.35 -11.60 11.24
C ASP A 599 31.87 -11.64 10.78
N ALA A 600 31.24 -10.48 10.51
CA ALA A 600 29.88 -10.45 9.97
C ALA A 600 29.81 -11.00 8.54
N ILE A 601 28.85 -11.90 8.29
CA ILE A 601 28.53 -12.42 6.96
C ILE A 601 27.80 -11.37 6.12
N PHE A 602 26.91 -10.62 6.76
CA PHE A 602 26.09 -9.58 6.14
C PHE A 602 25.91 -8.40 7.09
N VAL A 603 25.86 -7.18 6.54
CA VAL A 603 25.76 -5.94 7.31
C VAL A 603 24.73 -5.00 6.68
N ILE A 604 23.80 -4.51 7.50
CA ILE A 604 22.78 -3.55 7.11
C ILE A 604 23.04 -2.24 7.84
N HIS A 605 23.21 -1.16 7.08
CA HIS A 605 23.38 0.20 7.61
C HIS A 605 22.11 1.01 7.50
N GLY A 606 21.81 1.81 8.52
CA GLY A 606 20.71 2.76 8.43
C GLY A 606 21.21 4.08 7.86
N THR A 607 20.40 4.74 7.03
CA THR A 607 20.80 6.00 6.38
C THR A 607 20.12 7.23 6.94
N LEU A 608 19.04 7.07 7.69
CA LEU A 608 18.26 8.17 8.25
C LEU A 608 18.95 8.76 9.48
N ASP A 609 19.08 10.08 9.48
CA ASP A 609 19.51 10.84 10.65
C ASP A 609 18.50 10.63 11.80
N TYR A 610 18.96 10.08 12.93
CA TYR A 610 18.18 9.84 14.15
C TYR A 610 17.13 8.73 14.09
N GLY A 611 17.23 7.79 13.16
CA GLY A 611 16.42 6.58 13.29
C GLY A 611 17.25 5.39 13.70
N ARG A 612 16.60 4.42 14.31
CA ARG A 612 17.27 3.32 14.99
C ARG A 612 16.91 2.04 14.27
N LEU A 613 17.85 1.48 13.54
CA LEU A 613 17.75 0.09 13.13
C LEU A 613 17.73 -0.78 14.38
N GLY A 614 16.63 -1.51 14.55
CA GLY A 614 16.41 -2.48 15.60
C GLY A 614 16.36 -3.90 15.04
N LEU A 615 16.12 -4.83 15.95
CA LEU A 615 15.64 -6.17 15.67
C LEU A 615 14.53 -6.43 16.69
N THR A 616 13.73 -7.46 16.44
CA THR A 616 12.88 -8.07 17.44
C THR A 616 13.01 -9.58 17.30
N GLY A 617 12.90 -10.31 18.41
CA GLY A 617 13.26 -11.73 18.51
C GLY A 617 12.41 -12.69 17.67
N SER A 618 11.30 -12.20 17.09
CA SER A 618 10.30 -13.05 16.41
C SER A 618 9.94 -12.61 14.98
N MET A 619 10.63 -11.60 14.43
CA MET A 619 10.42 -11.13 13.04
C MET A 619 11.35 -11.83 12.04
N GLN A 620 11.29 -13.15 12.03
CA GLN A 620 12.00 -14.04 11.11
C GLN A 620 11.07 -15.18 10.64
N GLY A 621 11.15 -15.55 9.37
CA GLY A 621 10.29 -16.59 8.77
C GLY A 621 10.53 -16.71 7.26
N ASP A 622 9.78 -17.53 6.56
CA ASP A 622 9.92 -17.81 5.11
C ASP A 622 8.81 -17.09 4.34
N LEU A 623 8.98 -15.78 4.11
CA LEU A 623 7.95 -14.91 3.51
C LEU A 623 7.79 -15.15 2.01
N ASP A 624 8.86 -15.61 1.33
CA ASP A 624 8.83 -15.90 -0.11
C ASP A 624 8.65 -17.41 -0.43
N GLY A 625 8.56 -18.26 0.61
CA GLY A 625 8.32 -19.69 0.49
C GLY A 625 9.46 -20.48 -0.14
N ASP A 626 10.68 -19.92 -0.16
CA ASP A 626 11.87 -20.56 -0.73
C ASP A 626 12.54 -21.57 0.22
N GLY A 627 12.10 -21.61 1.49
CA GLY A 627 12.57 -22.47 2.56
C GLY A 627 13.74 -21.88 3.36
N GLY A 628 14.17 -20.66 3.04
CA GLY A 628 15.12 -19.87 3.80
C GLY A 628 14.44 -19.01 4.87
N THR A 629 15.22 -18.53 5.84
CA THR A 629 14.71 -17.60 6.84
C THR A 629 15.04 -16.17 6.44
N ASP A 630 13.99 -15.43 6.15
CA ASP A 630 13.98 -14.00 5.89
C ASP A 630 14.03 -13.21 7.19
N LEU A 631 14.45 -11.96 7.08
CA LEU A 631 14.59 -11.05 8.21
C LEU A 631 13.86 -9.75 7.95
N VAL A 632 12.97 -9.37 8.86
CA VAL A 632 12.35 -8.05 8.85
C VAL A 632 13.05 -7.15 9.87
N VAL A 633 13.63 -6.06 9.37
CA VAL A 633 14.44 -5.13 10.15
C VAL A 633 13.69 -3.83 10.38
N PRO A 634 13.24 -3.54 11.61
CA PRO A 634 12.56 -2.30 11.92
C PRO A 634 13.51 -1.11 11.93
N TYR A 635 13.07 -0.03 11.31
CA TYR A 635 13.68 1.29 11.37
C TYR A 635 12.83 2.17 12.28
N LEU A 636 13.11 2.12 13.58
CA LEU A 636 12.35 2.83 14.60
C LEU A 636 12.65 4.33 14.47
N GLY A 637 11.78 5.06 13.77
CA GLY A 637 11.87 6.51 13.60
C GLY A 637 11.85 7.24 14.96
N GLY A 638 12.77 8.19 15.17
CA GLY A 638 12.95 8.75 16.51
C GLY A 638 13.85 9.97 16.60
N SER A 639 13.45 11.08 15.97
CA SER A 639 14.07 12.39 16.27
C SER A 639 13.16 13.25 17.16
N THR A 640 13.73 13.91 18.17
CA THR A 640 13.10 15.05 18.87
C THR A 640 12.74 16.22 17.93
N ILE A 641 13.15 16.13 16.66
CA ILE A 641 12.93 17.12 15.60
C ILE A 641 11.87 16.66 14.56
N GLY A 642 11.28 15.46 14.73
CA GLY A 642 9.97 15.07 14.17
C GLY A 642 9.87 14.84 12.66
N VAL A 643 10.75 14.06 12.02
CA VAL A 643 10.72 13.88 10.55
C VAL A 643 10.96 12.46 10.02
N VAL A 644 11.16 11.44 10.85
CA VAL A 644 11.49 10.08 10.36
C VAL A 644 10.30 9.14 10.56
N VAL A 645 9.68 8.74 9.45
CA VAL A 645 8.64 7.68 9.40
C VAL A 645 9.25 6.37 9.87
N GLY A 646 8.56 5.65 10.77
CA GLY A 646 8.97 4.30 11.13
C GLY A 646 8.63 3.34 9.98
N SER A 647 9.62 2.58 9.52
CA SER A 647 9.50 1.58 8.46
C SER A 647 10.01 0.23 8.97
N SER A 648 9.70 -0.84 8.27
CA SER A 648 10.33 -2.16 8.46
C SER A 648 10.77 -2.68 7.10
N HIS A 649 11.98 -3.22 7.02
CA HIS A 649 12.64 -3.57 5.76
C HIS A 649 12.86 -5.08 5.70
N ILE A 650 12.44 -5.72 4.62
CA ILE A 650 12.46 -7.17 4.44
C ILE A 650 13.70 -7.59 3.62
N PHE A 651 14.54 -8.41 4.24
CA PHE A 651 15.72 -9.02 3.62
C PHE A 651 15.51 -10.52 3.46
N TYR A 652 15.42 -10.96 2.21
CA TYR A 652 15.23 -12.38 1.91
C TYR A 652 16.49 -13.21 2.20
N ALA A 653 16.29 -14.47 2.57
CA ALA A 653 17.35 -15.40 2.94
C ALA A 653 18.45 -15.49 1.87
N ALA A 654 18.06 -15.48 0.60
CA ALA A 654 18.98 -15.51 -0.53
C ALA A 654 19.96 -14.31 -0.56
N ASP A 655 19.50 -13.13 -0.16
CA ASP A 655 20.33 -11.92 -0.09
C ASP A 655 21.28 -11.98 1.11
N LEU A 656 20.77 -12.41 2.27
CA LEU A 656 21.57 -12.59 3.49
C LEU A 656 22.71 -13.60 3.26
N ALA A 657 22.39 -14.75 2.66
CA ALA A 657 23.35 -15.82 2.33
C ALA A 657 24.39 -15.39 1.30
N SER A 658 24.06 -14.43 0.43
CA SER A 658 25.01 -13.90 -0.56
C SER A 658 26.16 -13.09 0.07
N GLY A 659 25.94 -12.62 1.31
CA GLY A 659 26.89 -11.83 2.08
C GLY A 659 27.07 -10.40 1.56
N GLY A 660 27.71 -9.56 2.37
CA GLY A 660 28.10 -8.21 1.97
C GLY A 660 27.57 -7.10 2.88
N THR A 661 27.39 -5.91 2.30
CA THR A 661 26.99 -4.72 3.03
C THR A 661 26.02 -3.91 2.21
N VAL A 662 24.88 -3.59 2.80
CA VAL A 662 23.77 -2.83 2.18
C VAL A 662 23.33 -1.72 3.11
N VAL A 663 22.49 -0.83 2.59
CA VAL A 663 21.70 0.09 3.41
C VAL A 663 20.27 -0.42 3.55
N ALA A 664 19.57 -0.05 4.62
CA ALA A 664 18.22 -0.50 4.90
C ALA A 664 17.24 -0.20 3.76
N GLU A 665 17.45 0.89 3.02
CA GLU A 665 16.58 1.32 1.93
C GLU A 665 16.90 0.63 0.60
N ASP A 666 17.99 -0.15 0.52
CA ASP A 666 18.28 -1.05 -0.61
C ASP A 666 17.56 -2.42 -0.42
N THR A 667 16.64 -2.51 0.54
CA THR A 667 15.86 -3.71 0.84
C THR A 667 14.99 -4.14 -0.33
N SER A 668 14.64 -5.43 -0.35
CA SER A 668 13.80 -6.00 -1.41
C SER A 668 12.34 -5.57 -1.28
N ALA A 669 11.85 -5.41 -0.04
CA ALA A 669 10.51 -4.92 0.25
C ALA A 669 10.46 -4.11 1.55
N ALA A 670 9.46 -3.26 1.74
CA ALA A 670 9.30 -2.47 2.95
C ALA A 670 7.85 -2.32 3.42
N LEU A 671 7.66 -2.38 4.74
CA LEU A 671 6.40 -2.09 5.40
C LEU A 671 6.44 -0.69 6.00
N THR A 672 5.40 0.12 5.79
CA THR A 672 5.37 1.52 6.26
C THR A 672 4.07 1.94 6.94
N THR A 673 4.17 2.92 7.84
CA THR A 673 3.02 3.58 8.48
C THR A 673 2.94 5.05 8.12
N ARG A 674 1.80 5.68 8.37
CA ARG A 674 1.56 7.08 8.02
C ARG A 674 2.25 8.10 8.93
N SER A 675 2.73 7.72 10.12
CA SER A 675 3.28 8.70 11.09
C SER A 675 4.69 8.37 11.59
N ALA A 676 5.52 9.42 11.61
CA ALA A 676 6.90 9.45 12.10
C ALA A 676 7.12 9.21 13.60
N SER A 677 6.13 8.70 14.31
CA SER A 677 6.23 8.44 15.75
C SER A 677 5.60 7.11 16.15
N ASP A 678 5.12 6.31 15.18
CA ASP A 678 4.33 5.12 15.47
C ASP A 678 5.18 3.95 16.01
N ARG A 679 6.51 4.01 15.90
CA ARG A 679 7.46 2.94 16.28
C ARG A 679 7.04 1.57 15.73
N PHE A 680 6.69 1.59 14.45
CA PHE A 680 6.28 0.42 13.70
C PHE A 680 7.43 -0.58 13.54
N GLY A 681 7.13 -1.86 13.71
CA GLY A 681 8.11 -2.95 13.64
C GLY A 681 8.81 -3.28 14.96
N TYR A 682 8.44 -2.63 16.07
CA TYR A 682 9.10 -2.89 17.36
C TYR A 682 8.76 -4.29 17.92
N GLY A 683 7.50 -4.69 17.82
CA GLY A 683 7.04 -6.06 18.08
C GLY A 683 6.43 -6.61 16.81
N GLY A 684 6.46 -7.93 16.63
CA GLY A 684 5.85 -8.57 15.48
C GLY A 684 6.23 -10.05 15.39
N GLU A 685 5.53 -10.75 14.51
CA GLU A 685 5.66 -12.17 14.26
C GLU A 685 5.54 -12.44 12.76
N ILE A 686 6.32 -13.40 12.27
CA ILE A 686 6.16 -13.98 10.94
C ILE A 686 5.66 -15.42 11.10
N VAL A 687 4.49 -15.72 10.57
CA VAL A 687 3.84 -17.03 10.72
C VAL A 687 2.74 -17.20 9.68
N ASP A 688 2.56 -18.42 9.15
CA ASP A 688 1.37 -18.83 8.39
C ASP A 688 0.08 -18.72 9.25
N ILE A 689 -0.63 -17.59 9.15
CA ILE A 689 -1.83 -17.26 9.94
C ILE A 689 -3.06 -17.92 9.33
N ASP A 690 -3.16 -18.00 8.01
CA ASP A 690 -4.36 -18.50 7.35
C ASP A 690 -4.28 -19.99 6.94
N GLY A 691 -3.12 -20.61 7.12
CA GLY A 691 -2.87 -22.02 6.88
C GLY A 691 -2.69 -22.36 5.39
N ASP A 692 -2.37 -21.38 4.54
CA ASP A 692 -2.15 -21.59 3.12
C ASP A 692 -0.73 -22.12 2.79
N GLY A 693 0.18 -22.04 3.76
CA GLY A 693 1.55 -22.53 3.69
C GLY A 693 2.60 -21.48 3.32
N ALA A 694 2.22 -20.21 3.18
CA ALA A 694 3.13 -19.07 3.13
C ALA A 694 3.08 -18.30 4.47
N ASP A 695 4.20 -17.73 4.89
CA ASP A 695 4.23 -16.98 6.14
C ASP A 695 3.65 -15.56 5.96
N ASP A 696 2.82 -15.16 6.92
CA ASP A 696 2.18 -13.85 7.01
C ASP A 696 2.91 -12.94 8.01
N ILE A 697 2.57 -11.65 8.05
CA ILE A 697 3.20 -10.68 8.94
C ILE A 697 2.17 -10.07 9.89
N VAL A 698 2.40 -10.21 11.21
CA VAL A 698 1.74 -9.39 12.23
C VAL A 698 2.75 -8.46 12.85
N VAL A 699 2.48 -7.16 12.82
CA VAL A 699 3.45 -6.15 13.27
C VAL A 699 2.81 -5.08 14.14
N GLY A 700 3.50 -4.76 15.23
CA GLY A 700 3.13 -3.76 16.21
C GLY A 700 3.72 -2.38 15.92
N ALA A 701 2.95 -1.36 16.28
CA ALA A 701 3.33 0.05 16.32
C ALA A 701 2.86 0.63 17.66
N PHE A 702 3.59 0.34 18.73
CA PHE A 702 3.13 0.60 20.10
C PHE A 702 3.03 2.10 20.46
N ALA A 703 3.82 2.95 19.81
CA ALA A 703 3.72 4.42 19.93
C ALA A 703 2.72 5.02 18.91
N GLY A 704 2.12 4.14 18.10
CA GLY A 704 1.11 4.45 17.11
C GLY A 704 -0.07 5.22 17.67
N SER A 705 -0.68 6.04 16.82
CA SER A 705 -2.02 6.57 17.10
C SER A 705 -2.09 7.50 18.33
N SER A 706 -1.07 8.32 18.61
CA SER A 706 -0.93 9.12 19.85
C SER A 706 -0.66 8.29 21.10
N ASP A 707 0.33 7.40 21.05
CA ASP A 707 0.74 6.50 22.15
C ASP A 707 -0.33 5.45 22.56
N ARG A 708 -1.31 5.19 21.69
CA ARG A 708 -2.37 4.18 21.91
C ARG A 708 -1.95 2.78 21.47
N GLY A 709 -0.94 2.69 20.64
CA GLY A 709 -0.55 1.44 20.00
C GLY A 709 -1.47 1.03 18.84
N MET A 710 -0.91 0.23 17.95
CA MET A 710 -1.56 -0.33 16.79
C MET A 710 -0.93 -1.70 16.49
N VAL A 711 -1.73 -2.66 16.05
CA VAL A 711 -1.24 -3.90 15.44
C VAL A 711 -1.81 -4.00 14.03
N VAL A 712 -0.97 -4.41 13.10
CA VAL A 712 -1.28 -4.51 11.68
C VAL A 712 -0.98 -5.95 11.24
N LYS A 713 -1.93 -6.56 10.55
CA LYS A 713 -1.82 -7.91 9.99
C LYS A 713 -1.84 -7.81 8.47
N PHE A 714 -0.84 -8.41 7.83
CA PHE A 714 -0.73 -8.60 6.40
C PHE A 714 -0.73 -10.11 6.14
N LEU A 715 -1.72 -10.59 5.42
CA LEU A 715 -1.72 -11.93 4.87
C LEU A 715 -0.87 -11.93 3.61
N SER A 716 -0.17 -13.03 3.42
CA SER A 716 0.46 -13.36 2.17
C SER A 716 -0.62 -13.62 1.12
N GLY A 717 -0.49 -12.98 -0.04
CA GLY A 717 -1.44 -13.09 -1.14
C GLY A 717 -0.76 -13.15 -2.50
N TRP A 718 0.54 -13.43 -2.50
CA TRP A 718 1.46 -13.15 -3.60
C TRP A 718 1.64 -14.34 -4.56
#